data_AF-A0A936SCJ4-F1
#
_entry.id   AF-A0A936SCJ4-F1
#
_cell.length_a   1.000
_cell.length_b   1.000
_cell.length_c   1.000
_cell.angle_alpha   90.00
_cell.angle_beta   90.00
_cell.angle_gamma   90.00
#
_symmetry.space_group_name_H-M   'P 1'
#
loop_
_entity.id
_entity.type
_entity.pdbx_description
1 polymer ?
#
loop_
_entity_poly.entity_id
_entity_poly.type
_entity_poly.pdbx_seq_one_letter_code
_entity_poly.pdbx_strand_id
1 'polypeptide(L)'
;MKGLFTSAFLFAVIVVTAAAQDDLNPNSPAPVLLSSAGSGRVSAIDPSAYPGRNPKAPKDVFTAGRDARAILFLKRLPLIDGEGANAFRVYLKQPSGRTFELQSDEILPTARDVIALSIRIWDVNGYRGQPVDSGDSWIYVTWRGMASNPLKIALGSKGGKIGPAPELGTNTAPAAEFVGYRWSADRTRFLEQATFGPTSATDARLRRIGLRTWLVEQFETPYPYIPFPDPPQMPTSPPTDCQSGTNPTCFRDRYSMIPLQQWFFKEAFYGDAQLRHRVAWALSQILVTSGTTTQQSSHAIAYHKVLTNGAFGNYRDLLGDVTLSPTMGNYLDMVRSTKNNPNENYPREILQLFSIGLFQLNQDGTRKLDGQDRAIPTFDQTVINDLARVFTGWTYCNTAACANATPGIVNYKDPMVLIPANHDLSAKTLMAYPGAPVTSIPACPDCTNDAAIRAYAESSIKDALDNIFAHPNLGPFIGKLLIQQMVTSDPSPAYVARVAAAFNDNGSGTRGDMKSVIRAILLDPEARGDVKTAPRYGKLREPVQLLTNLGRLFPAKAYNGIDPSDGGVSSFITAMGQNPFNSPTVFNYFKSDHTIPGTTINAPEFELFNSGTAVKRTNFLYILGFEGLTANATDALRGTSLDYTELIPIAQGDSTGGQLVDALNTKMMHGTLTPEHRALILSAVQAVSAADSIRRVKTAVYLIAASSQYQVQKVNI
;
A
#
# COMPACT_ATOMS: atom_id res chain seq x y z
N MET A 1 -43.02 28.27 -40.94
CA MET A 1 -43.08 29.12 -39.74
C MET A 1 -43.20 28.22 -38.51
N LYS A 2 -42.20 28.29 -37.62
CA LYS A 2 -42.16 27.91 -36.17
C LYS A 2 -42.70 26.51 -35.79
N GLY A 3 -41.97 25.56 -35.21
CA GLY A 3 -40.71 25.61 -34.46
C GLY A 3 -40.92 24.95 -33.10
N LEU A 4 -40.22 23.85 -32.80
CA LEU A 4 -39.81 23.44 -31.45
C LEU A 4 -38.75 22.35 -31.58
N PHE A 5 -37.51 22.78 -31.37
CA PHE A 5 -36.34 21.94 -31.19
C PHE A 5 -36.35 21.37 -29.78
N THR A 6 -36.16 20.06 -29.66
CA THR A 6 -35.71 19.41 -28.41
C THR A 6 -34.46 18.63 -28.75
N SER A 7 -33.31 19.19 -28.39
CA SER A 7 -31.99 18.57 -28.55
C SER A 7 -31.84 17.38 -27.61
N ALA A 8 -31.82 16.18 -28.16
CA ALA A 8 -31.34 14.99 -27.47
C ALA A 8 -29.80 14.99 -27.55
N PHE A 9 -29.14 15.30 -26.43
CA PHE A 9 -27.70 15.10 -26.28
C PHE A 9 -27.41 13.59 -26.23
N LEU A 10 -26.99 13.03 -27.37
CA LEU A 10 -26.42 11.69 -27.43
C LEU A 10 -25.01 11.76 -26.81
N PHE A 11 -24.86 11.35 -25.55
CA PHE A 11 -23.54 11.02 -25.01
C PHE A 11 -23.07 9.73 -25.69
N ALA A 12 -22.34 9.88 -26.79
CA ALA A 12 -21.53 8.81 -27.33
C ALA A 12 -20.39 8.56 -26.34
N VAL A 13 -20.58 7.60 -25.44
CA VAL A 13 -19.48 7.01 -24.66
C VAL A 13 -18.59 6.31 -25.67
N ILE A 14 -17.55 7.01 -26.12
CA ILE A 14 -16.43 6.39 -26.82
C ILE A 14 -15.75 5.51 -25.77
N VAL A 15 -16.14 4.24 -25.75
CA VAL A 15 -15.34 3.19 -25.12
C VAL A 15 -14.06 3.12 -25.94
N VAL A 16 -13.03 3.85 -25.49
CA VAL A 16 -11.68 3.62 -25.95
C VAL A 16 -11.32 2.25 -25.39
N THR A 17 -11.54 1.21 -26.19
CA THR A 17 -10.80 -0.03 -26.06
C THR A 17 -9.33 0.35 -26.25
N ALA A 18 -8.65 0.63 -25.14
CA ALA A 18 -7.21 0.57 -25.13
C ALA A 18 -6.86 -0.89 -25.40
N ALA A 19 -6.74 -1.25 -26.68
CA ALA A 19 -5.91 -2.36 -27.07
C ALA A 19 -4.58 -2.09 -26.36
N ALA A 20 -4.27 -2.91 -25.36
CA ALA A 20 -2.96 -2.92 -24.76
C ALA A 20 -1.99 -3.23 -25.91
N GLN A 21 -1.36 -2.19 -26.43
CA GLN A 21 -0.33 -2.34 -27.43
C GLN A 21 0.86 -2.93 -26.67
N ASP A 22 0.97 -4.26 -26.76
CA ASP A 22 2.12 -5.00 -26.27
C ASP A 22 3.40 -4.35 -26.80
N ASP A 23 4.32 -4.04 -25.90
CA ASP A 23 5.67 -3.65 -26.27
C ASP A 23 6.33 -4.87 -26.93
N LEU A 24 6.46 -4.84 -28.26
CA LEU A 24 6.99 -5.93 -29.08
C LEU A 24 8.45 -6.28 -28.77
N ASN A 25 9.16 -5.48 -27.96
CA ASN A 25 10.57 -5.71 -27.67
C ASN A 25 10.91 -5.57 -26.17
N PRO A 26 11.10 -6.69 -25.44
CA PRO A 26 11.57 -6.66 -24.05
C PRO A 26 13.01 -6.14 -23.87
N ASN A 27 13.73 -5.87 -24.98
CA ASN A 27 15.12 -5.38 -25.01
C ASN A 27 15.23 -4.01 -25.71
N SER A 28 14.58 -2.98 -25.16
CA SER A 28 14.77 -1.59 -25.64
C SER A 28 16.24 -1.14 -25.45
N PRO A 29 16.81 -0.31 -26.33
CA PRO A 29 18.19 0.18 -26.18
C PRO A 29 18.29 1.33 -25.16
N ALA A 30 19.40 1.40 -24.42
CA ALA A 30 19.63 2.51 -23.49
C ALA A 30 19.65 3.86 -24.25
N PRO A 31 19.04 4.92 -23.69
CA PRO A 31 19.18 6.26 -24.25
C PRO A 31 20.66 6.65 -24.28
N VAL A 32 21.10 7.41 -25.28
CA VAL A 32 22.48 7.91 -25.35
C VAL A 32 22.42 9.42 -25.54
N LEU A 33 22.91 10.17 -24.55
CA LEU A 33 23.08 11.60 -24.67
C LEU A 33 24.26 11.89 -25.59
N LEU A 34 24.04 12.77 -26.56
CA LEU A 34 25.11 13.21 -27.45
C LEU A 34 26.01 14.19 -26.69
N SER A 35 27.33 14.05 -26.91
CA SER A 35 28.32 14.93 -26.32
C SER A 35 28.83 15.96 -27.33
N SER A 36 29.25 17.11 -26.81
CA SER A 36 30.03 18.10 -27.55
C SER A 36 31.43 17.52 -27.80
N ALA A 37 31.93 17.60 -29.03
CA ALA A 37 33.16 16.93 -29.46
C ALA A 37 34.35 17.24 -28.53
N GLY A 38 34.92 16.20 -27.93
CA GLY A 38 36.14 16.28 -27.11
C GLY A 38 35.98 16.87 -25.70
N SER A 39 34.78 17.28 -25.26
CA SER A 39 34.62 18.00 -23.97
C SER A 39 33.97 17.19 -22.84
N GLY A 40 33.38 16.03 -23.13
CA GLY A 40 32.59 15.26 -22.14
C GLY A 40 31.35 15.99 -21.62
N ARG A 41 30.94 17.07 -22.29
CA ARG A 41 29.74 17.87 -21.98
C ARG A 41 28.58 17.45 -22.85
N VAL A 42 27.37 17.63 -22.32
CA VAL A 42 26.15 17.39 -23.09
C VAL A 42 26.09 18.33 -24.29
N SER A 43 25.65 17.82 -25.44
CA SER A 43 25.24 18.65 -26.56
C SER A 43 23.87 19.23 -26.21
N ALA A 44 23.81 20.52 -25.90
CA ALA A 44 22.58 21.22 -25.55
C ALA A 44 22.59 22.66 -26.06
N ILE A 45 21.41 23.26 -26.28
CA ILE A 45 21.22 24.67 -26.69
C ILE A 45 19.97 25.27 -26.06
N ASP A 46 19.85 26.60 -26.10
CA ASP A 46 18.62 27.29 -25.77
C ASP A 46 17.52 27.00 -26.82
N PRO A 47 16.24 26.94 -26.41
CA PRO A 47 15.13 26.75 -27.35
C PRO A 47 15.07 27.79 -28.48
N SER A 48 15.43 29.04 -28.19
CA SER A 48 15.45 30.13 -29.17
C SER A 48 16.50 29.94 -30.27
N ALA A 49 17.51 29.09 -30.04
CA ALA A 49 18.59 28.82 -30.97
C ALA A 49 18.45 27.47 -31.71
N TYR A 50 17.29 26.79 -31.59
CA TYR A 50 17.10 25.43 -32.11
C TYR A 50 17.15 25.36 -33.65
N PRO A 51 18.14 24.66 -34.26
CA PRO A 51 18.32 24.67 -35.71
C PRO A 51 17.60 23.49 -36.41
N GLY A 52 16.72 22.75 -35.72
CA GLY A 52 16.07 21.54 -36.25
C GLY A 52 16.98 20.31 -36.35
N ARG A 53 18.18 20.33 -35.76
CA ARG A 53 19.19 19.26 -35.80
C ARG A 53 20.16 19.39 -34.62
N ASN A 54 20.99 18.36 -34.40
CA ASN A 54 22.09 18.44 -33.42
C ASN A 54 23.03 19.63 -33.78
N PRO A 55 23.30 20.56 -32.84
CA PRO A 55 24.08 21.77 -33.10
C PRO A 55 25.56 21.49 -33.40
N LYS A 56 26.14 22.28 -34.31
CA LYS A 56 27.61 22.27 -34.55
C LYS A 56 28.40 22.97 -33.45
N ALA A 57 27.77 23.95 -32.79
CA ALA A 57 28.33 24.71 -31.68
C ALA A 57 27.33 24.69 -30.52
N PRO A 58 27.38 23.67 -29.64
CA PRO A 58 26.51 23.57 -28.48
C PRO A 58 26.76 24.71 -27.47
N LYS A 59 25.74 25.07 -26.70
CA LYS A 59 25.87 26.01 -25.59
C LYS A 59 26.45 25.28 -24.39
N ASP A 60 27.39 25.92 -23.71
CA ASP A 60 28.10 25.28 -22.63
C ASP A 60 27.58 25.60 -21.22
N VAL A 61 26.89 26.74 -21.02
CA VAL A 61 26.46 27.25 -19.72
C VAL A 61 24.98 27.61 -19.76
N PHE A 62 24.21 27.12 -18.81
CA PHE A 62 22.79 27.40 -18.63
C PHE A 62 22.56 28.05 -17.26
N THR A 63 21.33 28.46 -16.97
CA THR A 63 20.91 28.90 -15.63
C THR A 63 19.88 27.93 -15.09
N ALA A 64 19.77 27.80 -13.78
CA ALA A 64 18.65 27.13 -13.13
C ALA A 64 17.49 28.11 -12.91
N GLY A 65 16.24 27.63 -13.00
CA GLY A 65 15.07 28.45 -12.72
C GLY A 65 13.81 27.96 -13.43
N ARG A 66 12.66 28.44 -12.97
CA ARG A 66 11.33 28.01 -13.45
C ARG A 66 11.16 28.20 -14.97
N ASP A 67 11.75 29.25 -15.53
CA ASP A 67 11.67 29.58 -16.95
C ASP A 67 12.95 29.20 -17.73
N ALA A 68 13.95 28.67 -17.04
CA ALA A 68 15.21 28.29 -17.67
C ALA A 68 15.04 26.97 -18.43
N ARG A 69 15.29 27.00 -19.74
CA ARG A 69 15.11 25.85 -20.63
C ARG A 69 16.39 25.46 -21.33
N ALA A 70 16.49 24.18 -21.66
CA ALA A 70 17.52 23.62 -22.52
C ALA A 70 16.91 22.57 -23.45
N ILE A 71 17.50 22.39 -24.63
CA ILE A 71 17.21 21.26 -25.51
C ILE A 71 18.38 20.29 -25.43
N LEU A 72 18.11 19.07 -24.99
CA LEU A 72 19.08 17.97 -24.97
C LEU A 72 18.94 17.13 -26.24
N PHE A 73 20.07 16.65 -26.76
CA PHE A 73 20.08 15.77 -27.93
C PHE A 73 20.44 14.34 -27.54
N LEU A 74 19.60 13.40 -27.94
CA LEU A 74 19.81 11.97 -27.77
C LEU A 74 19.98 11.29 -29.13
N LYS A 75 20.71 10.16 -29.16
CA LYS A 75 20.66 9.24 -30.30
C LYS A 75 19.21 8.75 -30.51
N ARG A 76 18.81 8.50 -31.76
CA ARG A 76 17.46 8.00 -32.08
C ARG A 76 17.10 6.76 -31.26
N LEU A 77 15.88 6.78 -30.72
CA LEU A 77 15.26 5.67 -30.01
C LEU A 77 13.98 5.24 -30.73
N PRO A 78 13.63 3.94 -30.71
CA PRO A 78 12.41 3.44 -31.30
C PRO A 78 11.21 3.75 -30.40
N LEU A 79 10.72 4.99 -30.45
CA LEU A 79 9.50 5.38 -29.75
C LEU A 79 8.30 4.65 -30.36
N ILE A 80 7.39 4.17 -29.51
CA ILE A 80 6.11 3.61 -29.97
C ILE A 80 5.08 4.74 -30.12
N ASP A 81 3.99 4.44 -30.83
CA ASP A 81 2.88 5.39 -31.00
C ASP A 81 2.35 5.84 -29.63
N GLY A 82 2.35 7.16 -29.40
CA GLY A 82 1.95 7.78 -28.13
C GLY A 82 3.07 8.01 -27.10
N GLU A 83 4.31 7.58 -27.34
CA GLU A 83 5.46 7.98 -26.51
C GLU A 83 5.96 9.39 -26.87
N GLY A 84 5.72 10.34 -25.96
CA GLY A 84 6.20 11.73 -26.07
C GLY A 84 7.29 12.07 -25.06
N ALA A 85 7.49 13.37 -24.79
CA ALA A 85 8.52 13.84 -23.84
C ALA A 85 8.34 13.29 -22.41
N ASN A 86 7.10 12.98 -22.03
CA ASN A 86 6.75 12.34 -20.78
C ASN A 86 7.28 10.91 -20.61
N ALA A 87 7.79 10.26 -21.67
CA ALA A 87 8.49 8.99 -21.59
C ALA A 87 9.95 9.14 -21.10
N PHE A 88 10.46 10.37 -21.06
CA PHE A 88 11.82 10.70 -20.63
C PHE A 88 11.82 11.35 -19.25
N ARG A 89 12.81 11.00 -18.42
CA ARG A 89 13.14 11.74 -17.19
C ARG A 89 14.55 12.25 -17.27
N VAL A 90 14.77 13.48 -16.85
CA VAL A 90 16.09 14.09 -16.90
C VAL A 90 16.52 14.39 -15.48
N TYR A 91 17.70 13.91 -15.11
CA TYR A 91 18.22 14.07 -13.78
C TYR A 91 19.46 14.94 -13.80
N LEU A 92 19.58 15.78 -12.77
CA LEU A 92 20.70 16.69 -12.57
C LEU A 92 21.30 16.45 -11.19
N LYS A 93 22.56 16.02 -11.12
CA LYS A 93 23.31 15.85 -9.87
C LYS A 93 24.33 16.97 -9.70
N GLN A 94 24.15 17.76 -8.65
CA GLN A 94 24.97 18.94 -8.35
C GLN A 94 26.18 18.61 -7.46
N PRO A 95 27.18 19.49 -7.36
CA PRO A 95 28.34 19.33 -6.47
C PRO A 95 27.99 19.06 -5.00
N SER A 96 26.83 19.53 -4.54
CA SER A 96 26.29 19.26 -3.20
C SER A 96 25.94 17.78 -2.94
N GLY A 97 25.99 16.93 -3.98
CA GLY A 97 25.54 15.54 -3.93
C GLY A 97 24.03 15.38 -4.10
N ARG A 98 23.27 16.48 -4.18
CA ARG A 98 21.82 16.45 -4.43
C ARG A 98 21.52 16.16 -5.90
N THR A 99 20.53 15.30 -6.12
CA THR A 99 20.00 14.93 -7.44
C THR A 99 18.57 15.45 -7.57
N PHE A 100 18.30 16.15 -8.67
CA PHE A 100 17.01 16.79 -9.01
C PHE A 100 16.41 16.14 -10.26
N GLU A 101 15.08 16.02 -10.32
CA GLU A 101 14.36 15.54 -11.50
C GLU A 101 13.82 16.74 -12.28
N LEU A 102 14.40 17.01 -13.44
CA LEU A 102 14.06 18.13 -14.30
C LEU A 102 12.78 17.85 -15.10
N GLN A 103 12.02 18.90 -15.41
CA GLN A 103 10.80 18.80 -16.22
C GLN A 103 11.11 18.55 -17.69
N SER A 104 10.56 17.48 -18.27
CA SER A 104 10.51 17.27 -19.72
C SER A 104 9.27 18.00 -20.29
N ASP A 105 9.46 18.94 -21.22
CA ASP A 105 8.37 19.72 -21.82
C ASP A 105 7.85 19.02 -23.09
N GLU A 106 8.70 18.85 -24.11
CA GLU A 106 8.29 18.33 -25.42
C GLU A 106 9.45 17.69 -26.21
N ILE A 107 9.12 16.84 -27.19
CA ILE A 107 10.07 16.33 -28.19
C ILE A 107 9.91 17.15 -29.46
N LEU A 108 10.98 17.79 -29.89
CA LEU A 108 10.98 18.69 -31.04
C LEU A 108 11.28 17.95 -32.36
N PRO A 109 10.70 18.39 -33.49
CA PRO A 109 11.02 17.84 -34.80
C PRO A 109 12.51 17.98 -35.12
N THR A 110 13.13 16.92 -35.64
CA THR A 110 14.58 16.88 -35.88
C THR A 110 14.95 15.95 -37.03
N ALA A 111 16.22 15.98 -37.48
CA ALA A 111 16.73 15.11 -38.53
C ALA A 111 16.64 13.61 -38.16
N ARG A 112 16.67 12.71 -39.16
CA ARG A 112 16.29 11.27 -39.08
C ARG A 112 17.01 10.39 -38.02
N ASP A 113 17.95 10.91 -37.23
CA ASP A 113 18.85 10.11 -36.38
C ASP A 113 19.02 10.59 -34.93
N VAL A 114 18.25 11.60 -34.50
CA VAL A 114 18.34 12.13 -33.12
C VAL A 114 16.96 12.38 -32.52
N ILE A 115 16.89 12.52 -31.20
CA ILE A 115 15.74 13.05 -30.47
C ILE A 115 16.18 14.38 -29.84
N ALA A 116 15.41 15.43 -30.07
CA ALA A 116 15.60 16.73 -29.42
C ALA A 116 14.57 16.87 -28.30
N LEU A 117 15.01 16.75 -27.05
CA LEU A 117 14.16 16.81 -25.86
C LEU A 117 14.28 18.19 -25.21
N SER A 118 13.19 18.95 -25.23
CA SER A 118 13.09 20.22 -24.51
C SER A 118 12.82 19.96 -23.03
N ILE A 119 13.60 20.60 -22.15
CA ILE A 119 13.50 20.48 -20.71
C ILE A 119 13.48 21.85 -20.03
N ARG A 120 12.92 21.91 -18.82
CA ARG A 120 13.16 23.02 -17.88
C ARG A 120 14.14 22.59 -16.81
N ILE A 121 15.10 23.46 -16.49
CA ILE A 121 16.08 23.24 -15.42
C ILE A 121 15.42 23.65 -14.09
N TRP A 122 14.38 22.89 -13.75
CA TRP A 122 13.47 23.10 -12.63
C TRP A 122 12.92 21.75 -12.16
N ASP A 123 12.87 21.53 -10.84
CA ASP A 123 12.28 20.32 -10.25
C ASP A 123 10.80 20.56 -9.95
N VAL A 124 9.91 19.87 -10.68
CA VAL A 124 8.45 20.06 -10.57
C VAL A 124 7.93 19.63 -9.20
N ASN A 125 8.57 18.64 -8.58
CA ASN A 125 8.09 18.03 -7.35
C ASN A 125 8.66 18.70 -6.10
N GLY A 126 9.86 19.30 -6.20
CA GLY A 126 10.44 20.13 -5.14
C GLY A 126 10.81 19.40 -3.84
N TYR A 127 10.70 18.07 -3.78
CA TYR A 127 10.95 17.25 -2.58
C TYR A 127 12.36 17.44 -1.97
N ARG A 128 13.34 17.90 -2.75
CA ARG A 128 14.74 18.12 -2.32
C ARG A 128 15.21 19.58 -2.49
N GLY A 129 14.26 20.51 -2.64
CA GLY A 129 14.52 21.90 -3.05
C GLY A 129 14.60 22.05 -4.58
N GLN A 130 15.19 23.17 -5.04
CA GLN A 130 15.35 23.48 -6.47
C GLN A 130 16.82 23.46 -6.91
N PRO A 131 17.11 23.13 -8.18
CA PRO A 131 18.43 23.32 -8.74
C PRO A 131 18.90 24.77 -8.61
N VAL A 132 20.19 24.98 -8.33
CA VAL A 132 20.81 26.31 -8.25
C VAL A 132 22.01 26.44 -9.18
N ASP A 133 22.39 27.67 -9.53
CA ASP A 133 23.60 27.96 -10.31
C ASP A 133 24.86 27.60 -9.50
N SER A 134 25.42 26.41 -9.75
CA SER A 134 26.44 25.77 -8.90
C SER A 134 27.70 25.34 -9.65
N GLY A 135 27.87 25.76 -10.90
CA GLY A 135 28.98 25.34 -11.74
C GLY A 135 28.69 24.05 -12.51
N ASP A 136 29.71 23.24 -12.72
CA ASP A 136 29.57 21.94 -13.38
C ASP A 136 28.67 20.98 -12.55
N SER A 137 27.81 20.26 -13.24
CA SER A 137 26.90 19.24 -12.71
C SER A 137 26.82 18.07 -13.68
N TRP A 138 26.39 16.91 -13.18
CA TRP A 138 26.11 15.75 -14.01
C TRP A 138 24.67 15.78 -14.49
N ILE A 139 24.46 15.56 -15.78
CA ILE A 139 23.13 15.40 -16.38
C ILE A 139 23.04 14.06 -17.09
N TYR A 140 21.89 13.42 -16.95
CA TYR A 140 21.56 12.17 -17.64
C TYR A 140 20.07 12.07 -17.87
N VAL A 141 19.70 11.28 -18.88
CA VAL A 141 18.31 11.04 -19.24
C VAL A 141 17.99 9.57 -18.99
N THR A 142 16.79 9.28 -18.50
CA THR A 142 16.25 7.94 -18.45
C THR A 142 15.06 7.82 -19.40
N TRP A 143 14.98 6.70 -20.11
CA TRP A 143 13.90 6.37 -21.04
C TRP A 143 13.61 4.88 -20.94
N ARG A 144 12.33 4.52 -20.72
CA ARG A 144 11.95 3.17 -20.25
C ARG A 144 12.88 2.71 -19.11
N GLY A 145 13.19 3.73 -18.31
CA GLY A 145 14.31 4.00 -17.42
C GLY A 145 15.62 3.21 -17.46
N MET A 146 16.05 2.81 -18.64
CA MET A 146 17.49 2.76 -18.86
C MET A 146 18.05 4.19 -18.77
N ALA A 147 19.19 4.36 -18.11
CA ALA A 147 19.87 5.63 -18.01
C ALA A 147 20.85 5.82 -19.17
N SER A 148 21.04 7.06 -19.59
CA SER A 148 22.05 7.42 -20.57
C SER A 148 23.45 7.43 -19.97
N ASN A 149 24.46 7.59 -20.82
CA ASN A 149 25.75 8.09 -20.38
C ASN A 149 25.56 9.41 -19.60
N PRO A 150 26.23 9.59 -18.44
CA PRO A 150 26.26 10.87 -17.75
C PRO A 150 27.18 11.82 -18.52
N LEU A 151 26.75 13.06 -18.70
CA LEU A 151 27.57 14.12 -19.27
C LEU A 151 27.59 15.34 -18.36
N LYS A 152 28.59 16.20 -18.55
CA LYS A 152 28.66 17.46 -17.81
C LYS A 152 27.73 18.52 -18.41
N ILE A 153 27.06 19.28 -17.56
CA ILE A 153 26.36 20.54 -17.90
C ILE A 153 26.81 21.61 -16.90
N ALA A 154 27.01 22.86 -17.34
CA ALA A 154 27.34 23.96 -16.43
C ALA A 154 26.10 24.81 -16.14
N LEU A 155 25.86 25.10 -14.86
CA LEU A 155 24.83 26.03 -14.40
C LEU A 155 25.48 27.27 -13.78
N GLY A 156 25.19 28.45 -14.32
CA GLY A 156 25.78 29.74 -13.95
C GLY A 156 27.21 29.97 -14.47
N SER A 157 28.12 29.03 -14.23
CA SER A 157 29.53 29.13 -14.65
C SER A 157 30.15 27.79 -15.01
N LYS A 158 31.23 27.77 -15.82
CA LYS A 158 31.98 26.54 -16.12
C LYS A 158 32.95 26.21 -14.99
N GLY A 159 33.06 24.93 -14.66
CA GLY A 159 34.05 24.40 -13.71
C GLY A 159 33.50 24.24 -12.29
N GLY A 160 34.38 23.90 -11.35
CA GLY A 160 34.03 23.53 -9.97
C GLY A 160 34.37 22.07 -9.64
N LYS A 161 34.47 21.75 -8.34
CA LYS A 161 34.69 20.37 -7.88
C LYS A 161 33.38 19.61 -8.01
N ILE A 162 33.27 18.77 -9.04
CA ILE A 162 32.18 17.80 -9.16
C ILE A 162 32.67 16.45 -8.63
N GLY A 163 31.81 15.76 -7.89
CA GLY A 163 32.06 14.37 -7.49
C GLY A 163 32.17 13.44 -8.72
N PRO A 164 32.51 12.16 -8.51
CA PRO A 164 32.55 11.19 -9.60
C PRO A 164 31.23 11.18 -10.39
N ALA A 165 31.32 10.85 -11.68
CA ALA A 165 30.12 10.63 -12.48
C ALA A 165 29.20 9.64 -11.77
N PRO A 166 27.87 9.84 -11.79
CA PRO A 166 26.95 8.87 -11.23
C PRO A 166 27.23 7.52 -11.89
N GLU A 167 27.32 6.46 -11.10
CA GLU A 167 27.42 5.09 -11.62
C GLU A 167 26.07 4.67 -12.21
N LEU A 168 25.76 5.19 -13.39
CA LEU A 168 24.56 4.84 -14.16
C LEU A 168 24.86 3.52 -14.88
N GLY A 169 24.39 2.41 -14.31
CA GLY A 169 24.76 1.07 -14.78
C GLY A 169 24.34 0.79 -16.22
N THR A 170 25.30 0.36 -17.06
CA THR A 170 25.03 -0.44 -18.27
C THR A 170 25.06 -1.95 -18.01
N ASN A 171 25.49 -2.43 -16.83
CA ASN A 171 25.27 -3.80 -16.33
C ASN A 171 25.60 -3.95 -14.81
N THR A 172 24.67 -4.61 -14.08
CA THR A 172 24.84 -5.54 -12.92
C THR A 172 25.54 -5.13 -11.59
N ALA A 173 25.18 -4.03 -10.93
CA ALA A 173 25.32 -3.92 -9.46
C ALA A 173 24.31 -2.91 -8.85
N PRO A 174 23.70 -3.18 -7.67
CA PRO A 174 22.69 -2.31 -7.08
C PRO A 174 23.31 -1.09 -6.37
N ALA A 175 22.96 0.11 -6.84
CA ALA A 175 23.18 1.37 -6.12
C ALA A 175 21.85 2.03 -5.75
N ALA A 176 21.79 2.68 -4.59
CA ALA A 176 20.57 3.22 -3.97
C ALA A 176 19.86 4.34 -4.78
N GLU A 177 20.50 4.92 -5.79
CA GLU A 177 19.89 5.92 -6.69
C GLU A 177 19.10 5.31 -7.87
N PHE A 178 19.16 3.98 -8.09
CA PHE A 178 18.47 3.31 -9.22
C PHE A 178 17.56 2.19 -8.75
N VAL A 179 16.33 2.56 -8.39
CA VAL A 179 15.24 1.60 -8.20
C VAL A 179 14.32 1.70 -9.41
N GLY A 180 14.19 0.60 -10.16
CA GLY A 180 13.69 0.59 -11.55
C GLY A 180 14.89 0.76 -12.48
N TYR A 181 15.24 -0.17 -13.36
CA TYR A 181 14.52 -0.37 -14.62
C TYR A 181 15.03 -1.60 -15.40
N ARG A 182 15.76 -2.51 -14.76
CA ARG A 182 16.14 -3.81 -15.34
C ARG A 182 15.23 -4.97 -14.94
N TRP A 183 14.17 -4.70 -14.19
CA TRP A 183 13.71 -5.62 -13.15
C TRP A 183 12.21 -5.87 -13.25
N SER A 184 11.79 -6.66 -14.24
CA SER A 184 10.39 -7.12 -14.35
C SER A 184 9.93 -7.82 -13.07
N ALA A 185 10.85 -8.53 -12.40
CA ALA A 185 10.60 -9.22 -11.14
C ALA A 185 10.24 -8.28 -9.98
N ASP A 186 11.05 -7.24 -9.77
CA ASP A 186 10.86 -6.26 -8.70
C ASP A 186 9.54 -5.48 -8.84
N ARG A 187 9.15 -5.19 -10.09
CA ARG A 187 7.93 -4.46 -10.41
C ARG A 187 6.67 -5.24 -10.05
N THR A 188 6.60 -6.53 -10.43
CA THR A 188 5.47 -7.38 -10.06
C THR A 188 5.41 -7.54 -8.54
N ARG A 189 6.55 -7.79 -7.89
CA ARG A 189 6.64 -7.87 -6.43
C ARG A 189 6.21 -6.57 -5.73
N PHE A 190 6.61 -5.42 -6.27
CA PHE A 190 6.15 -4.12 -5.77
C PHE A 190 4.62 -4.05 -5.78
N LEU A 191 3.97 -4.45 -6.88
CA LEU A 191 2.52 -4.45 -6.96
C LEU A 191 1.89 -5.41 -5.96
N GLU A 192 2.41 -6.63 -5.81
CA GLU A 192 1.90 -7.57 -4.79
C GLU A 192 1.99 -7.04 -3.35
N GLN A 193 2.94 -6.14 -3.08
CA GLN A 193 3.15 -5.53 -1.76
C GLN A 193 2.36 -4.22 -1.60
N ALA A 194 2.20 -3.44 -2.67
CA ALA A 194 1.55 -2.13 -2.68
C ALA A 194 0.06 -2.19 -3.04
N THR A 195 -0.44 -3.31 -3.56
CA THR A 195 -1.85 -3.51 -3.97
C THR A 195 -2.38 -4.84 -3.42
N PHE A 196 -3.61 -5.19 -3.76
CA PHE A 196 -4.16 -6.53 -3.53
C PHE A 196 -3.75 -7.55 -4.60
N GLY A 197 -2.90 -7.16 -5.55
CA GLY A 197 -2.42 -7.96 -6.67
C GLY A 197 -2.16 -7.12 -7.93
N PRO A 198 -1.21 -7.53 -8.79
CA PRO A 198 -1.00 -6.87 -10.07
C PRO A 198 -2.13 -7.15 -11.06
N THR A 199 -2.40 -6.19 -11.96
CA THR A 199 -3.16 -6.39 -13.20
C THR A 199 -2.27 -6.05 -14.38
N SER A 200 -2.54 -6.59 -15.57
CA SER A 200 -1.80 -6.26 -16.81
C SER A 200 -1.75 -4.74 -17.05
N ALA A 201 -2.86 -4.04 -16.80
CA ALA A 201 -2.96 -2.59 -16.93
C ALA A 201 -2.09 -1.83 -15.91
N THR A 202 -2.10 -2.25 -14.64
CA THR A 202 -1.29 -1.59 -13.59
C THR A 202 0.19 -1.85 -13.82
N ASP A 203 0.56 -3.07 -14.22
CA ASP A 203 1.92 -3.43 -14.60
C ASP A 203 2.42 -2.55 -15.76
N ALA A 204 1.63 -2.41 -16.82
CA ALA A 204 1.93 -1.55 -17.96
C ALA A 204 1.99 -0.06 -17.58
N ARG A 205 1.12 0.42 -16.68
CA ARG A 205 1.21 1.78 -16.14
C ARG A 205 2.53 1.99 -15.41
N LEU A 206 2.88 1.09 -14.51
CA LEU A 206 4.09 1.14 -13.70
C LEU A 206 5.36 1.11 -14.56
N ARG A 207 5.37 0.32 -15.66
CA ARG A 207 6.45 0.34 -16.67
C ARG A 207 6.66 1.73 -17.28
N ARG A 208 5.57 2.45 -17.56
CA ARG A 208 5.61 3.78 -18.19
C ARG A 208 6.06 4.89 -17.24
N ILE A 209 5.62 4.86 -15.98
CA ILE A 209 5.78 6.01 -15.07
C ILE A 209 6.77 5.79 -13.92
N GLY A 210 7.14 4.53 -13.63
CA GLY A 210 8.00 4.15 -12.52
C GLY A 210 7.32 4.15 -11.14
N LEU A 211 7.96 3.51 -10.15
CA LEU A 211 7.39 3.27 -8.81
C LEU A 211 7.03 4.56 -8.07
N ARG A 212 7.92 5.56 -8.10
CA ARG A 212 7.77 6.82 -7.35
C ARG A 212 6.58 7.63 -7.85
N THR A 213 6.47 7.80 -9.16
CA THR A 213 5.33 8.49 -9.79
C THR A 213 4.03 7.75 -9.51
N TRP A 214 4.03 6.42 -9.62
CA TRP A 214 2.84 5.61 -9.33
C TRP A 214 2.38 5.76 -7.87
N LEU A 215 3.32 5.81 -6.91
CA LEU A 215 2.97 6.07 -5.50
C LEU A 215 2.31 7.45 -5.34
N VAL A 216 2.84 8.49 -6.00
CA VAL A 216 2.22 9.82 -6.00
C VAL A 216 0.80 9.77 -6.58
N GLU A 217 0.61 9.12 -7.73
CA GLU A 217 -0.73 8.92 -8.31
C GLU A 217 -1.67 8.24 -7.31
N GLN A 218 -1.22 7.19 -6.64
CA GLN A 218 -2.03 6.45 -5.68
C GLN A 218 -2.36 7.23 -4.40
N PHE A 219 -1.48 8.13 -3.95
CA PHE A 219 -1.77 8.99 -2.81
C PHE A 219 -2.89 9.99 -3.09
N GLU A 220 -3.01 10.42 -4.35
CA GLU A 220 -3.98 11.41 -4.80
C GLU A 220 -5.21 10.78 -5.48
N THR A 221 -5.22 9.46 -5.72
CA THR A 221 -6.35 8.77 -6.33
C THR A 221 -7.56 8.84 -5.38
N PRO A 222 -8.74 9.27 -5.87
CA PRO A 222 -9.97 9.26 -5.08
C PRO A 222 -10.28 7.87 -4.53
N TYR A 223 -10.78 7.82 -3.30
CA TYR A 223 -11.14 6.57 -2.64
C TYR A 223 -12.45 6.73 -1.86
N PRO A 224 -13.34 5.72 -1.88
CA PRO A 224 -13.22 4.46 -2.62
C PRO A 224 -13.63 4.59 -4.10
N TYR A 225 -13.24 3.61 -4.93
CA TYR A 225 -13.74 3.50 -6.31
C TYR A 225 -15.20 3.03 -6.31
N ILE A 226 -15.51 1.97 -5.55
CA ILE A 226 -16.87 1.53 -5.27
C ILE A 226 -17.35 2.22 -3.99
N PRO A 227 -18.45 3.01 -4.03
CA PRO A 227 -18.97 3.66 -2.83
C PRO A 227 -19.18 2.65 -1.70
N PHE A 228 -18.82 3.06 -0.48
CA PHE A 228 -19.10 2.27 0.71
C PHE A 228 -20.59 1.91 0.78
N PRO A 229 -20.94 0.66 1.13
CA PRO A 229 -22.31 0.34 1.49
C PRO A 229 -22.73 1.21 2.69
N ASP A 230 -24.00 1.62 2.71
CA ASP A 230 -24.57 2.39 3.81
C ASP A 230 -25.83 1.70 4.36
N PRO A 231 -25.70 0.49 4.95
CA PRO A 231 -26.81 -0.14 5.62
C PRO A 231 -27.25 0.73 6.81
N PRO A 232 -28.56 0.81 7.09
CA PRO A 232 -29.03 1.52 8.26
C PRO A 232 -28.55 0.81 9.52
N GLN A 233 -28.43 1.56 10.60
CA GLN A 233 -28.15 1.00 11.91
C GLN A 233 -29.39 0.25 12.42
N MET A 234 -29.17 -0.87 13.08
CA MET A 234 -30.27 -1.71 13.59
C MET A 234 -30.11 -1.93 15.09
N PRO A 235 -31.21 -2.26 15.82
CA PRO A 235 -31.11 -2.69 17.21
C PRO A 235 -30.10 -3.82 17.37
N THR A 236 -29.40 -3.89 18.51
CA THR A 236 -28.34 -4.90 18.75
C THR A 236 -28.85 -6.34 18.54
N SER A 237 -30.06 -6.63 19.01
CA SER A 237 -30.71 -7.92 18.81
C SER A 237 -31.59 -7.90 17.55
N PRO A 238 -31.47 -8.90 16.66
CA PRO A 238 -32.34 -9.01 15.50
C PRO A 238 -33.83 -9.16 15.89
N PRO A 239 -34.75 -8.39 15.27
CA PRO A 239 -36.18 -8.61 15.44
C PRO A 239 -36.61 -9.94 14.81
N THR A 240 -37.81 -10.42 15.14
CA THR A 240 -38.34 -11.73 14.74
C THR A 240 -38.50 -11.90 13.22
N ASP A 241 -38.72 -10.80 12.49
CA ASP A 241 -38.86 -10.74 11.04
C ASP A 241 -37.53 -10.60 10.28
N CYS A 242 -36.40 -10.53 11.00
CA CYS A 242 -35.05 -10.41 10.45
C CYS A 242 -34.07 -11.41 11.09
N GLN A 243 -34.52 -12.66 11.29
CA GLN A 243 -33.68 -13.74 11.84
C GLN A 243 -33.10 -14.63 10.74
N SER A 244 -31.97 -15.29 11.00
CA SER A 244 -31.31 -16.14 10.02
C SER A 244 -32.17 -17.30 9.51
N GLY A 245 -33.03 -17.87 10.36
CA GLY A 245 -33.89 -19.00 10.00
C GLY A 245 -35.20 -18.62 9.29
N THR A 246 -35.70 -17.40 9.50
CA THR A 246 -36.99 -16.93 8.96
C THR A 246 -36.86 -15.97 7.80
N ASN A 247 -35.86 -15.08 7.84
CA ASN A 247 -35.55 -14.10 6.81
C ASN A 247 -34.02 -13.97 6.63
N PRO A 248 -33.38 -15.00 6.03
CA PRO A 248 -31.92 -15.07 5.88
C PRO A 248 -31.34 -13.87 5.12
N THR A 249 -32.05 -13.35 4.12
CA THR A 249 -31.64 -12.18 3.35
C THR A 249 -31.55 -10.93 4.23
N CYS A 250 -32.57 -10.64 5.04
CA CYS A 250 -32.53 -9.51 5.97
C CYS A 250 -31.38 -9.66 6.98
N PHE A 251 -31.25 -10.84 7.58
CA PHE A 251 -30.19 -11.11 8.55
C PHE A 251 -28.80 -10.93 7.95
N ARG A 252 -28.57 -11.48 6.74
CA ARG A 252 -27.32 -11.30 5.99
C ARG A 252 -27.02 -9.82 5.78
N ASP A 253 -27.98 -9.05 5.27
CA ASP A 253 -27.74 -7.67 4.86
C ASP A 253 -27.60 -6.68 6.02
N ARG A 254 -28.11 -7.03 7.20
CA ARG A 254 -28.23 -6.10 8.34
C ARG A 254 -27.47 -6.54 9.59
N TYR A 255 -27.35 -7.84 9.81
CA TYR A 255 -26.82 -8.45 11.04
C TYR A 255 -25.60 -9.34 10.83
N SER A 256 -24.99 -9.27 9.65
CA SER A 256 -23.74 -9.99 9.36
C SER A 256 -22.67 -9.05 8.81
N MET A 257 -21.43 -9.55 8.74
CA MET A 257 -20.31 -8.86 8.10
C MET A 257 -20.32 -8.94 6.57
N ILE A 258 -21.21 -9.75 5.97
CA ILE A 258 -21.20 -10.04 4.53
C ILE A 258 -21.22 -8.78 3.66
N PRO A 259 -22.04 -7.73 3.94
CA PRO A 259 -22.03 -6.51 3.12
C PRO A 259 -20.67 -5.80 3.08
N LEU A 260 -19.98 -5.70 4.22
CA LEU A 260 -18.63 -5.12 4.29
C LEU A 260 -17.62 -6.01 3.57
N GLN A 261 -17.69 -7.32 3.78
CA GLN A 261 -16.78 -8.27 3.17
C GLN A 261 -16.91 -8.30 1.63
N GLN A 262 -18.14 -8.33 1.11
CA GLN A 262 -18.40 -8.25 -0.34
C GLN A 262 -17.84 -6.96 -0.93
N TRP A 263 -18.16 -5.81 -0.32
CA TRP A 263 -17.63 -4.53 -0.77
C TRP A 263 -16.10 -4.52 -0.76
N PHE A 264 -15.47 -5.02 0.32
CA PHE A 264 -14.02 -5.09 0.45
C PHE A 264 -13.39 -5.89 -0.69
N PHE A 265 -13.88 -7.10 -0.97
CA PHE A 265 -13.31 -7.90 -2.06
C PHE A 265 -13.56 -7.29 -3.44
N LYS A 266 -14.71 -6.65 -3.67
CA LYS A 266 -14.96 -5.93 -4.92
C LYS A 266 -14.00 -4.75 -5.09
N GLU A 267 -13.78 -3.96 -4.05
CA GLU A 267 -12.81 -2.86 -4.07
C GLU A 267 -11.39 -3.38 -4.28
N ALA A 268 -11.02 -4.50 -3.65
CA ALA A 268 -9.75 -5.17 -3.88
C ALA A 268 -9.60 -5.64 -5.33
N PHE A 269 -10.61 -6.28 -5.94
CA PHE A 269 -10.54 -6.79 -7.30
C PHE A 269 -10.53 -5.68 -8.36
N TYR A 270 -11.32 -4.61 -8.18
CA TYR A 270 -11.62 -3.66 -9.26
C TYR A 270 -11.25 -2.21 -8.98
N GLY A 271 -10.99 -1.83 -7.74
CA GLY A 271 -10.70 -0.43 -7.40
C GLY A 271 -9.33 0.05 -7.91
N ASP A 272 -9.25 1.32 -8.26
CA ASP A 272 -8.02 1.96 -8.78
C ASP A 272 -7.10 2.46 -7.65
N ALA A 273 -7.66 2.87 -6.51
CA ALA A 273 -6.93 3.35 -5.33
C ALA A 273 -6.41 2.19 -4.45
N GLN A 274 -5.70 1.25 -5.09
CA GLN A 274 -5.22 0.02 -4.49
C GLN A 274 -4.32 0.25 -3.28
N LEU A 275 -3.43 1.25 -3.32
CA LEU A 275 -2.51 1.51 -2.21
C LEU A 275 -3.26 1.88 -0.93
N ARG A 276 -4.27 2.74 -1.03
CA ARG A 276 -5.04 3.18 0.15
C ARG A 276 -5.79 2.01 0.75
N HIS A 277 -6.41 1.19 -0.10
CA HIS A 277 -7.11 -0.02 0.35
C HIS A 277 -6.14 -1.00 1.03
N ARG A 278 -4.95 -1.21 0.45
CA ARG A 278 -3.92 -2.11 0.97
C ARG A 278 -3.36 -1.66 2.33
N VAL A 279 -3.16 -0.35 2.49
CA VAL A 279 -2.71 0.26 3.75
C VAL A 279 -3.82 0.23 4.80
N ALA A 280 -5.06 0.54 4.44
CA ALA A 280 -6.19 0.43 5.37
C ALA A 280 -6.39 -1.00 5.88
N TRP A 281 -6.18 -2.01 5.03
CA TRP A 281 -6.16 -3.41 5.45
C TRP A 281 -5.03 -3.69 6.44
N ALA A 282 -3.80 -3.25 6.16
CA ALA A 282 -2.68 -3.39 7.10
C ALA A 282 -2.97 -2.69 8.45
N LEU A 283 -3.54 -1.49 8.43
CA LEU A 283 -3.95 -0.77 9.63
C LEU A 283 -5.07 -1.50 10.38
N SER A 284 -6.02 -2.15 9.69
CA SER A 284 -7.07 -2.94 10.36
C SER A 284 -6.52 -4.16 11.10
N GLN A 285 -5.31 -4.63 10.73
CA GLN A 285 -4.60 -5.69 11.41
C GLN A 285 -3.73 -5.22 12.58
N ILE A 286 -3.52 -3.91 12.71
CA ILE A 286 -2.77 -3.28 13.80
C ILE A 286 -3.75 -2.66 14.81
N LEU A 287 -4.67 -1.84 14.32
CA LEU A 287 -5.73 -1.15 15.06
C LEU A 287 -6.98 -2.04 15.07
N VAL A 288 -6.86 -3.18 15.76
CA VAL A 288 -7.79 -4.31 15.64
C VAL A 288 -9.15 -4.02 16.25
N THR A 289 -10.22 -4.35 15.52
CA THR A 289 -11.58 -4.56 16.04
C THR A 289 -12.12 -5.88 15.48
N SER A 290 -13.24 -6.38 16.04
CA SER A 290 -13.83 -7.63 15.57
C SER A 290 -15.34 -7.59 15.40
N GLY A 291 -15.80 -8.14 14.29
CA GLY A 291 -17.19 -8.47 14.01
C GLY A 291 -17.77 -9.55 14.92
N THR A 292 -16.96 -10.29 15.69
CA THR A 292 -17.50 -11.22 16.70
C THR A 292 -18.13 -10.45 17.88
N THR A 293 -17.53 -9.33 18.26
CA THR A 293 -18.03 -8.41 19.29
C THR A 293 -18.98 -7.36 18.69
N THR A 294 -18.66 -6.83 17.51
CA THR A 294 -19.41 -5.76 16.84
C THR A 294 -20.06 -6.29 15.56
N GLN A 295 -21.18 -6.99 15.72
CA GLN A 295 -21.71 -7.97 14.75
C GLN A 295 -22.38 -7.40 13.48
N GLN A 296 -22.70 -6.10 13.44
CA GLN A 296 -23.39 -5.50 12.28
C GLN A 296 -22.40 -4.83 11.33
N SER A 297 -22.57 -5.06 10.02
CA SER A 297 -21.73 -4.43 8.99
C SER A 297 -21.73 -2.90 9.07
N SER A 298 -22.86 -2.27 9.40
CA SER A 298 -22.99 -0.82 9.58
C SER A 298 -21.95 -0.25 10.55
N HIS A 299 -21.67 -0.97 11.65
CA HIS A 299 -20.71 -0.57 12.67
C HIS A 299 -19.27 -0.73 12.17
N ALA A 300 -18.98 -1.86 11.53
CA ALA A 300 -17.65 -2.16 11.00
C ALA A 300 -17.28 -1.27 9.80
N ILE A 301 -18.24 -0.88 8.97
CA ILE A 301 -18.05 0.06 7.86
C ILE A 301 -17.63 1.43 8.38
N ALA A 302 -18.29 1.93 9.44
CA ALA A 302 -17.92 3.22 10.05
C ALA A 302 -16.47 3.20 10.55
N TYR A 303 -16.03 2.10 11.18
CA TYR A 303 -14.63 1.94 11.59
C TYR A 303 -13.66 1.82 10.42
N HIS A 304 -14.02 1.08 9.37
CA HIS A 304 -13.17 0.98 8.18
C HIS A 304 -13.01 2.33 7.46
N LYS A 305 -14.03 3.20 7.51
CA LYS A 305 -13.92 4.60 7.04
C LYS A 305 -12.87 5.39 7.82
N VAL A 306 -12.79 5.24 9.16
CA VAL A 306 -11.72 5.85 9.98
C VAL A 306 -10.34 5.42 9.47
N LEU A 307 -10.13 4.12 9.30
CA LEU A 307 -8.84 3.58 8.84
C LEU A 307 -8.47 4.03 7.42
N THR A 308 -9.43 4.08 6.50
CA THR A 308 -9.19 4.49 5.11
C THR A 308 -8.96 6.00 4.97
N ASN A 309 -9.58 6.81 5.82
CA ASN A 309 -9.32 8.26 5.89
C ASN A 309 -7.92 8.54 6.46
N GLY A 310 -7.54 7.86 7.55
CA GLY A 310 -6.24 8.03 8.19
C GLY A 310 -5.07 7.34 7.46
N ALA A 311 -5.32 6.46 6.49
CA ALA A 311 -4.30 5.68 5.79
C ALA A 311 -3.13 6.52 5.24
N PHE A 312 -3.41 7.73 4.75
CA PHE A 312 -2.42 8.66 4.20
C PHE A 312 -2.31 9.97 5.01
N GLY A 313 -2.91 10.03 6.20
CA GLY A 313 -2.91 11.20 7.07
C GLY A 313 -1.74 11.19 8.06
N ASN A 314 -1.94 11.86 9.20
CA ASN A 314 -1.03 11.77 10.33
C ASN A 314 -1.46 10.65 11.30
N TYR A 315 -0.51 9.84 11.77
CA TYR A 315 -0.80 8.76 12.71
C TYR A 315 -1.39 9.26 14.04
N ARG A 316 -1.04 10.48 14.48
CA ARG A 316 -1.62 11.09 15.68
C ARG A 316 -3.12 11.34 15.55
N ASP A 317 -3.55 11.80 14.38
CA ASP A 317 -4.96 12.07 14.10
C ASP A 317 -5.72 10.75 14.01
N LEU A 318 -5.15 9.75 13.32
CA LEU A 318 -5.70 8.41 13.25
C LEU A 318 -5.88 7.77 14.64
N LEU A 319 -4.90 7.91 15.55
CA LEU A 319 -5.05 7.43 16.93
C LEU A 319 -6.23 8.10 17.65
N GLY A 320 -6.44 9.41 17.44
CA GLY A 320 -7.58 10.14 17.98
C GLY A 320 -8.92 9.64 17.44
N ASP A 321 -9.02 9.49 16.12
CA ASP A 321 -10.24 9.00 15.47
C ASP A 321 -10.57 7.56 15.88
N VAL A 322 -9.55 6.71 16.06
CA VAL A 322 -9.72 5.34 16.59
C VAL A 322 -10.16 5.37 18.04
N THR A 323 -9.58 6.24 18.88
CA THR A 323 -9.93 6.39 20.30
C THR A 323 -11.41 6.70 20.48
N LEU A 324 -11.94 7.61 19.68
CA LEU A 324 -13.34 8.05 19.78
C LEU A 324 -14.28 7.28 18.85
N SER A 325 -13.81 6.21 18.18
CA SER A 325 -14.69 5.37 17.38
C SER A 325 -15.57 4.50 18.27
N PRO A 326 -16.92 4.50 18.09
CA PRO A 326 -17.80 3.63 18.86
C PRO A 326 -17.51 2.14 18.68
N THR A 327 -17.03 1.73 17.51
CA THR A 327 -16.68 0.33 17.23
C THR A 327 -15.47 -0.11 18.07
N MET A 328 -14.45 0.75 18.17
CA MET A 328 -13.30 0.51 19.05
C MET A 328 -13.72 0.56 20.52
N GLY A 329 -14.52 1.56 20.89
CA GLY A 329 -14.97 1.71 22.26
C GLY A 329 -15.87 0.57 22.73
N ASN A 330 -16.67 -0.05 21.85
CA ASN A 330 -17.38 -1.28 22.15
C ASN A 330 -16.44 -2.48 22.27
N TYR A 331 -15.48 -2.60 21.34
CA TYR A 331 -14.57 -3.74 21.27
C TYR A 331 -13.68 -3.86 22.51
N LEU A 332 -13.24 -2.74 23.07
CA LEU A 332 -12.38 -2.67 24.26
C LEU A 332 -13.10 -2.08 25.48
N ASP A 333 -14.42 -2.14 25.51
CA ASP A 333 -15.28 -1.71 26.63
C ASP A 333 -15.07 -0.26 27.13
N MET A 334 -14.39 0.61 26.37
CA MET A 334 -14.24 2.03 26.69
C MET A 334 -15.59 2.74 26.81
N VAL A 335 -16.59 2.35 26.00
CA VAL A 335 -17.97 2.90 26.07
C VAL A 335 -18.66 2.68 27.42
N ARG A 336 -18.12 1.78 28.26
CA ARG A 336 -18.61 1.43 29.60
C ARG A 336 -17.70 1.97 30.71
N SER A 337 -16.58 2.61 30.37
CA SER A 337 -15.62 3.15 31.33
C SER A 337 -16.23 4.36 32.05
N THR A 338 -16.25 4.33 33.38
CA THR A 338 -16.77 5.43 34.21
C THR A 338 -15.78 5.77 35.31
N LYS A 339 -15.83 6.96 35.90
CA LYS A 339 -14.95 7.37 36.99
C LYS A 339 -14.97 6.41 38.19
N ASN A 340 -16.10 5.73 38.43
CA ASN A 340 -16.26 4.77 39.51
C ASN A 340 -15.81 3.35 39.13
N ASN A 341 -15.81 3.04 37.83
CA ASN A 341 -15.35 1.77 37.28
C ASN A 341 -14.51 2.02 36.01
N PRO A 342 -13.28 2.56 36.13
CA PRO A 342 -12.41 2.76 34.99
C PRO A 342 -12.04 1.41 34.35
N ASN A 343 -12.11 1.29 33.03
CA ASN A 343 -11.77 0.07 32.31
C ASN A 343 -10.36 0.16 31.70
N GLU A 344 -9.51 -0.83 31.99
CA GLU A 344 -8.10 -0.86 31.57
C GLU A 344 -7.87 -1.46 30.17
N ASN A 345 -8.87 -2.07 29.53
CA ASN A 345 -8.71 -2.75 28.25
C ASN A 345 -8.19 -1.79 27.17
N TYR A 346 -8.88 -0.66 26.95
CA TYR A 346 -8.43 0.33 25.97
C TYR A 346 -7.04 0.93 26.28
N PRO A 347 -6.72 1.40 27.51
CA PRO A 347 -5.37 1.81 27.90
C PRO A 347 -4.28 0.77 27.61
N ARG A 348 -4.55 -0.51 27.88
CA ARG A 348 -3.58 -1.59 27.61
C ARG A 348 -3.33 -1.72 26.13
N GLU A 349 -4.38 -1.83 25.32
CA GLU A 349 -4.22 -2.05 23.88
C GLU A 349 -3.65 -0.84 23.15
N ILE A 350 -4.07 0.38 23.52
CA ILE A 350 -3.53 1.58 22.88
C ILE A 350 -2.01 1.68 23.10
N LEU A 351 -1.51 1.35 24.29
CA LEU A 351 -0.07 1.34 24.55
C LEU A 351 0.64 0.13 23.95
N GLN A 352 0.14 -1.08 24.22
CA GLN A 352 0.89 -2.31 23.97
C GLN A 352 0.78 -2.81 22.53
N LEU A 353 -0.34 -2.61 21.84
CA LEU A 353 -0.59 -3.14 20.50
C LEU A 353 -0.67 -2.05 19.43
N PHE A 354 -1.20 -0.89 19.78
CA PHE A 354 -1.51 0.15 18.78
C PHE A 354 -0.47 1.26 18.71
N SER A 355 0.54 1.29 19.59
CA SER A 355 1.50 2.40 19.61
C SER A 355 2.93 2.01 19.98
N ILE A 356 3.22 1.72 21.24
CA ILE A 356 4.60 1.76 21.76
C ILE A 356 5.14 0.40 22.18
N GLY A 357 4.29 -0.61 22.29
CA GLY A 357 4.70 -1.95 22.72
C GLY A 357 5.03 -2.03 24.21
N LEU A 358 5.29 -3.24 24.70
CA LEU A 358 5.59 -3.52 26.12
C LEU A 358 7.01 -3.14 26.55
N PHE A 359 7.95 -3.06 25.61
CA PHE A 359 9.38 -2.87 25.91
C PHE A 359 9.97 -1.73 25.10
N GLN A 360 10.85 -0.94 25.71
CA GLN A 360 11.57 0.14 25.05
C GLN A 360 12.38 -0.39 23.88
N LEU A 361 12.37 0.36 22.78
CA LEU A 361 13.02 -0.01 21.52
C LEU A 361 14.14 0.97 21.21
N ASN A 362 15.18 0.45 20.56
CA ASN A 362 16.10 1.24 19.76
C ASN A 362 15.40 1.69 18.47
N GLN A 363 15.99 2.67 17.79
CA GLN A 363 15.47 3.18 16.51
C GLN A 363 15.33 2.07 15.46
N ASP A 364 16.14 1.03 15.54
CA ASP A 364 16.16 -0.13 14.65
C ASP A 364 15.14 -1.23 15.04
N GLY A 365 14.29 -0.99 16.04
CA GLY A 365 13.27 -1.92 16.51
C GLY A 365 13.79 -3.06 17.39
N THR A 366 15.09 -3.10 17.71
CA THR A 366 15.62 -4.02 18.71
C THR A 366 15.25 -3.56 20.12
N ARG A 367 15.13 -4.49 21.08
CA ARG A 367 14.80 -4.16 22.46
C ARG A 367 15.98 -3.45 23.13
N LYS A 368 15.70 -2.40 23.88
CA LYS A 368 16.66 -1.86 24.85
C LYS A 368 16.74 -2.78 26.06
N LEU A 369 17.96 -3.06 26.48
CA LEU A 369 18.26 -3.91 27.62
C LEU A 369 18.85 -3.07 28.76
N ASP A 370 18.57 -3.44 30.01
CA ASP A 370 19.22 -2.88 31.19
C ASP A 370 20.64 -3.43 31.37
N GLY A 371 21.31 -3.04 32.46
CA GLY A 371 22.66 -3.53 32.79
C GLY A 371 22.74 -5.03 33.13
N GLN A 372 21.62 -5.76 33.06
CA GLN A 372 21.47 -7.18 33.33
C GLN A 372 20.87 -7.94 32.14
N ASP A 373 20.92 -7.36 30.93
CA ASP A 373 20.42 -7.94 29.68
C ASP A 373 18.89 -8.19 29.66
N ARG A 374 18.12 -7.53 30.53
CA ARG A 374 16.65 -7.64 30.57
C ARG A 374 16.01 -6.51 29.79
N ALA A 375 14.95 -6.82 29.04
CA ALA A 375 14.20 -5.82 28.29
C ALA A 375 13.55 -4.78 29.23
N ILE A 376 13.75 -3.50 28.91
CA ILE A 376 13.23 -2.39 29.73
C ILE A 376 11.75 -2.18 29.39
N PRO A 377 10.81 -2.20 30.36
CA PRO A 377 9.40 -1.93 30.08
C PRO A 377 9.16 -0.48 29.65
N THR A 378 8.16 -0.25 28.79
CA THR A 378 7.74 1.10 28.35
C THR A 378 6.91 1.84 29.38
N PHE A 379 6.10 1.12 30.13
CA PHE A 379 5.17 1.65 31.13
C PHE A 379 4.94 0.62 32.24
N ASP A 380 4.32 1.04 33.33
CA ASP A 380 3.92 0.19 34.45
C ASP A 380 2.39 0.22 34.64
N GLN A 381 1.92 -0.49 35.67
CA GLN A 381 0.49 -0.56 35.99
C GLN A 381 -0.08 0.81 36.43
N THR A 382 0.74 1.68 37.01
CA THR A 382 0.29 3.02 37.45
C THR A 382 -0.14 3.85 36.24
N VAL A 383 0.67 3.85 35.18
CA VAL A 383 0.33 4.52 33.91
C VAL A 383 -0.97 3.96 33.31
N ILE A 384 -1.16 2.63 33.35
CA ILE A 384 -2.39 1.99 32.85
C ILE A 384 -3.62 2.45 33.63
N ASN A 385 -3.54 2.48 34.96
CA ASN A 385 -4.64 2.93 35.82
C ASN A 385 -4.98 4.40 35.55
N ASP A 386 -3.98 5.25 35.36
CA ASP A 386 -4.15 6.68 35.14
C ASP A 386 -4.71 6.99 33.75
N LEU A 387 -4.27 6.27 32.72
CA LEU A 387 -4.88 6.32 31.39
C LEU A 387 -6.31 5.78 31.40
N ALA A 388 -6.62 4.73 32.18
CA ALA A 388 -8.00 4.26 32.31
C ALA A 388 -8.92 5.38 32.79
N ARG A 389 -8.44 6.22 33.71
CA ARG A 389 -9.16 7.41 34.20
C ARG A 389 -9.30 8.51 33.12
N VAL A 390 -8.30 8.70 32.26
CA VAL A 390 -8.40 9.62 31.09
C VAL A 390 -9.57 9.24 30.18
N PHE A 391 -9.81 7.95 29.97
CA PHE A 391 -10.83 7.47 29.02
C PHE A 391 -12.22 7.26 29.64
N THR A 392 -12.44 7.67 30.89
CA THR A 392 -13.75 7.54 31.55
C THR A 392 -14.81 8.49 30.97
N GLY A 393 -16.07 8.06 30.96
CA GLY A 393 -17.22 8.89 30.61
C GLY A 393 -17.49 9.04 29.11
N TRP A 394 -16.62 8.54 28.23
CA TRP A 394 -16.85 8.53 26.78
C TRP A 394 -17.75 7.35 26.39
N THR A 395 -18.84 7.61 25.67
CA THR A 395 -19.81 6.58 25.29
C THR A 395 -20.51 6.89 23.97
N TYR A 396 -21.45 6.05 23.55
CA TYR A 396 -22.20 6.22 22.30
C TYR A 396 -22.93 7.56 22.20
N CYS A 397 -22.91 8.16 21.01
CA CYS A 397 -23.65 9.38 20.69
C CYS A 397 -25.14 9.08 20.43
N ASN A 398 -25.89 8.70 21.47
CA ASN A 398 -27.33 8.36 21.39
C ASN A 398 -28.25 9.53 21.77
N THR A 399 -27.78 10.77 21.66
CA THR A 399 -28.55 11.97 21.99
C THR A 399 -29.12 12.62 20.74
N ALA A 400 -30.20 13.40 20.87
CA ALA A 400 -30.81 14.11 19.74
C ALA A 400 -29.86 15.12 19.04
N ALA A 401 -28.73 15.47 19.64
CA ALA A 401 -27.71 16.31 19.04
C ALA A 401 -26.82 15.57 18.03
N CYS A 402 -26.84 14.23 18.03
CA CYS A 402 -26.04 13.39 17.15
C CYS A 402 -26.78 13.11 15.85
N ALA A 403 -26.11 13.28 14.70
CA ALA A 403 -26.74 13.20 13.39
C ALA A 403 -27.37 11.83 13.09
N ASN A 404 -26.80 10.75 13.62
CA ASN A 404 -27.24 9.38 13.38
C ASN A 404 -27.98 8.75 14.57
N ALA A 405 -28.31 9.51 15.62
CA ALA A 405 -29.02 8.98 16.78
C ALA A 405 -30.47 8.60 16.41
N THR A 406 -30.85 7.37 16.76
CA THR A 406 -32.21 6.86 16.58
C THR A 406 -32.68 6.19 17.89
N PRO A 407 -33.89 6.49 18.41
CA PRO A 407 -34.38 5.87 19.63
C PRO A 407 -34.33 4.34 19.58
N GLY A 408 -33.74 3.71 20.61
CA GLY A 408 -33.62 2.25 20.71
C GLY A 408 -32.52 1.61 19.85
N ILE A 409 -31.75 2.41 19.11
CA ILE A 409 -30.64 1.93 18.27
C ILE A 409 -29.34 2.59 18.74
N VAL A 410 -28.30 1.77 18.90
CA VAL A 410 -26.97 2.26 19.30
C VAL A 410 -26.29 2.92 18.11
N ASN A 411 -25.80 4.15 18.28
CA ASN A 411 -25.10 4.91 17.26
C ASN A 411 -23.62 4.53 17.17
N TYR A 412 -23.21 3.96 16.04
CA TYR A 412 -21.84 3.57 15.71
C TYR A 412 -21.25 4.41 14.56
N LYS A 413 -22.04 5.34 13.99
CA LYS A 413 -21.62 6.18 12.88
C LYS A 413 -20.99 7.48 13.36
N ASP A 414 -21.51 8.08 14.44
CA ASP A 414 -20.96 9.30 15.03
C ASP A 414 -19.88 8.98 16.08
N PRO A 415 -18.84 9.82 16.23
CA PRO A 415 -17.86 9.66 17.29
C PRO A 415 -18.49 9.58 18.68
N MET A 416 -17.82 8.88 19.60
CA MET A 416 -18.21 8.81 21.01
C MET A 416 -18.24 10.22 21.63
N VAL A 417 -19.17 10.42 22.56
CA VAL A 417 -19.36 11.68 23.28
C VAL A 417 -19.17 11.46 24.77
N LEU A 418 -18.79 12.53 25.46
CA LEU A 418 -18.63 12.52 26.90
C LEU A 418 -19.96 12.68 27.64
N ILE A 419 -20.17 11.85 28.66
CA ILE A 419 -21.09 12.09 29.77
C ILE A 419 -20.30 12.69 30.95
N PRO A 420 -20.39 14.01 31.20
CA PRO A 420 -19.56 14.71 32.20
C PRO A 420 -19.60 14.09 33.59
N ALA A 421 -20.79 13.68 34.05
CA ALA A 421 -20.97 13.08 35.38
C ALA A 421 -20.11 11.81 35.61
N ASN A 422 -19.71 11.13 34.54
CA ASN A 422 -18.96 9.87 34.57
C ASN A 422 -17.45 10.05 34.32
N HIS A 423 -16.95 11.27 34.13
CA HIS A 423 -15.52 11.51 33.91
C HIS A 423 -14.75 11.72 35.22
N ASP A 424 -13.53 11.19 35.28
CA ASP A 424 -12.62 11.37 36.41
C ASP A 424 -11.88 12.72 36.32
N LEU A 425 -11.99 13.55 37.35
CA LEU A 425 -11.39 14.89 37.43
C LEU A 425 -10.11 14.95 38.27
N SER A 426 -9.63 13.81 38.75
CA SER A 426 -8.44 13.76 39.61
C SER A 426 -7.15 13.87 38.79
N ALA A 427 -6.03 14.13 39.46
CA ALA A 427 -4.73 14.19 38.79
C ALA A 427 -4.31 12.81 38.28
N LYS A 428 -3.64 12.79 37.13
CA LYS A 428 -3.23 11.56 36.41
C LYS A 428 -1.77 11.68 35.99
N THR A 429 -1.02 10.60 36.13
CA THR A 429 0.37 10.49 35.70
C THR A 429 0.44 9.83 34.34
N LEU A 430 1.23 10.40 33.43
CA LEU A 430 1.50 9.84 32.11
C LEU A 430 2.94 9.29 32.04
N MET A 431 3.32 8.73 30.90
CA MET A 431 4.66 8.17 30.74
C MET A 431 5.72 9.27 30.77
N ALA A 432 6.79 9.05 31.54
CA ALA A 432 7.94 9.94 31.59
C ALA A 432 9.06 9.38 30.70
N TYR A 433 9.48 10.15 29.70
CA TYR A 433 10.60 9.82 28.82
C TYR A 433 11.26 11.11 28.29
N PRO A 434 12.51 11.05 27.80
CA PRO A 434 13.19 12.23 27.28
C PRO A 434 12.40 12.91 26.16
N GLY A 435 12.04 14.18 26.35
CA GLY A 435 11.25 14.95 25.40
C GLY A 435 9.74 14.73 25.45
N ALA A 436 9.21 14.07 26.50
CA ALA A 436 7.77 13.94 26.69
C ALA A 436 7.11 15.34 26.78
N PRO A 437 6.08 15.63 25.96
CA PRO A 437 5.45 16.95 25.92
C PRO A 437 4.61 17.24 27.17
N VAL A 438 4.04 16.19 27.74
CA VAL A 438 3.22 16.22 28.96
C VAL A 438 3.48 14.93 29.72
N THR A 439 3.71 15.00 31.03
CA THR A 439 3.94 13.83 31.90
C THR A 439 2.90 13.68 33.01
N SER A 440 2.00 14.66 33.15
CA SER A 440 0.89 14.60 34.08
C SER A 440 -0.26 15.48 33.61
N ILE A 441 -1.47 15.09 33.97
CA ILE A 441 -2.69 15.87 33.77
C ILE A 441 -3.13 16.34 35.17
N PRO A 442 -3.22 17.65 35.44
CA PRO A 442 -3.62 18.15 36.74
C PRO A 442 -5.07 17.77 37.07
N ALA A 443 -5.41 17.76 38.35
CA ALA A 443 -6.81 17.65 38.75
C ALA A 443 -7.57 18.92 38.34
N CYS A 444 -8.88 18.81 38.10
CA CYS A 444 -9.75 19.96 37.88
C CYS A 444 -10.80 20.08 39.00
N PRO A 445 -10.42 20.58 40.20
CA PRO A 445 -11.36 20.78 41.30
C PRO A 445 -12.44 21.82 40.98
N ASP A 446 -12.13 22.77 40.10
CA ASP A 446 -13.04 23.87 39.74
C ASP A 446 -13.98 23.53 38.56
N CYS A 447 -13.85 22.34 37.97
CA CYS A 447 -14.74 21.83 36.92
C CYS A 447 -16.11 21.45 37.52
N THR A 448 -16.94 22.46 37.79
CA THR A 448 -18.22 22.34 38.51
C THR A 448 -19.44 22.22 37.59
N ASN A 449 -19.28 22.38 36.28
CA ASN A 449 -20.34 22.27 35.28
C ASN A 449 -19.92 21.42 34.08
N ASP A 450 -20.91 20.94 33.31
CA ASP A 450 -20.73 20.03 32.18
C ASP A 450 -19.78 20.56 31.10
N ALA A 451 -19.79 21.87 30.84
CA ALA A 451 -18.93 22.48 29.83
C ALA A 451 -17.46 22.47 30.26
N ALA A 452 -17.18 22.81 31.52
CA ALA A 452 -15.83 22.76 32.08
C ALA A 452 -15.30 21.34 32.15
N ILE A 453 -16.12 20.38 32.59
CA ILE A 453 -15.75 18.95 32.61
C ILE A 453 -15.45 18.42 31.21
N ARG A 454 -16.25 18.81 30.21
CA ARG A 454 -16.02 18.42 28.80
C ARG A 454 -14.69 18.96 28.27
N ALA A 455 -14.42 20.24 28.47
CA ALA A 455 -13.15 20.83 28.07
C ALA A 455 -11.95 20.14 28.74
N TYR A 456 -12.07 19.82 30.03
CA TYR A 456 -11.05 19.06 30.76
C TYR A 456 -10.84 17.65 30.20
N ALA A 457 -11.91 16.92 29.90
CA ALA A 457 -11.82 15.56 29.36
C ALA A 457 -11.22 15.53 27.96
N GLU A 458 -11.60 16.48 27.10
CA GLU A 458 -11.06 16.65 25.75
C GLU A 458 -9.55 16.97 25.81
N SER A 459 -9.15 17.89 26.69
CA SER A 459 -7.72 18.17 26.94
C SER A 459 -6.99 16.94 27.48
N SER A 460 -7.62 16.18 28.39
CA SER A 460 -7.02 14.98 28.99
C SER A 460 -6.72 13.90 27.95
N ILE A 461 -7.67 13.60 27.05
CA ILE A 461 -7.42 12.68 25.93
C ILE A 461 -6.33 13.23 25.01
N LYS A 462 -6.40 14.53 24.68
CA LYS A 462 -5.38 15.15 23.82
C LYS A 462 -3.98 15.00 24.41
N ASP A 463 -3.79 15.32 25.68
CA ASP A 463 -2.50 15.25 26.37
C ASP A 463 -2.00 13.81 26.48
N ALA A 464 -2.89 12.85 26.76
CA ALA A 464 -2.56 11.43 26.75
C ALA A 464 -2.11 10.93 25.37
N LEU A 465 -2.84 11.29 24.30
CA LEU A 465 -2.49 10.90 22.94
C LEU A 465 -1.22 11.60 22.44
N ASP A 466 -0.96 12.85 22.86
CA ASP A 466 0.27 13.56 22.55
C ASP A 466 1.48 12.93 23.26
N ASN A 467 1.30 12.52 24.53
CA ASN A 467 2.29 11.74 25.26
C ASN A 467 2.57 10.37 24.60
N ILE A 468 1.56 9.67 24.10
CA ILE A 468 1.76 8.42 23.36
C ILE A 468 2.47 8.67 22.03
N PHE A 469 2.05 9.68 21.28
CA PHE A 469 2.56 9.96 19.94
C PHE A 469 4.01 10.44 19.91
N ALA A 470 4.41 11.24 20.89
CA ALA A 470 5.78 11.71 21.02
C ALA A 470 6.74 10.64 21.57
N HIS A 471 6.23 9.47 22.02
CA HIS A 471 7.07 8.43 22.59
C HIS A 471 8.07 7.86 21.54
N PRO A 472 9.37 7.71 21.87
CA PRO A 472 10.39 7.24 20.93
C PRO A 472 10.12 5.87 20.29
N ASN A 473 9.46 4.96 21.02
CA ASN A 473 9.10 3.65 20.49
C ASN A 473 8.11 3.67 19.32
N LEU A 474 7.28 4.71 19.18
CA LEU A 474 6.14 4.65 18.26
C LEU A 474 6.60 4.40 16.80
N GLY A 475 7.63 5.13 16.37
CA GLY A 475 8.19 5.01 15.02
C GLY A 475 8.70 3.60 14.69
N PRO A 476 9.65 3.03 15.46
CA PRO A 476 10.13 1.67 15.20
C PRO A 476 9.06 0.60 15.40
N PHE A 477 8.15 0.76 16.36
CA PHE A 477 7.10 -0.24 16.62
C PHE A 477 6.11 -0.31 15.43
N ILE A 478 5.49 0.81 15.07
CA ILE A 478 4.54 0.86 13.95
C ILE A 478 5.22 0.64 12.61
N GLY A 479 6.45 1.16 12.43
CA GLY A 479 7.26 0.89 11.25
C GLY A 479 7.47 -0.60 11.01
N LYS A 480 7.87 -1.35 12.05
CA LYS A 480 8.04 -2.81 11.96
C LYS A 480 6.74 -3.51 11.59
N LEU A 481 5.63 -3.22 12.28
CA LEU A 481 4.34 -3.86 12.02
C LEU A 481 3.85 -3.61 10.58
N LEU A 482 3.99 -2.39 10.07
CA LEU A 482 3.60 -2.07 8.70
C LEU A 482 4.49 -2.78 7.66
N ILE A 483 5.80 -2.87 7.91
CA ILE A 483 6.71 -3.66 7.04
C ILE A 483 6.27 -5.12 7.00
N GLN A 484 5.95 -5.71 8.17
CA GLN A 484 5.45 -7.09 8.26
C GLN A 484 4.15 -7.29 7.48
N GLN A 485 3.21 -6.36 7.62
CA GLN A 485 1.95 -6.44 6.91
C GLN A 485 2.10 -6.26 5.40
N MET A 486 3.02 -5.43 4.93
CA MET A 486 3.12 -5.03 3.51
C MET A 486 4.21 -5.75 2.70
N VAL A 487 5.37 -6.05 3.28
CA VAL A 487 6.58 -6.40 2.52
C VAL A 487 7.19 -7.74 2.93
N THR A 488 7.57 -7.92 4.20
CA THR A 488 8.31 -9.11 4.66
C THR A 488 8.13 -9.35 6.15
N SER A 489 8.04 -10.62 6.56
CA SER A 489 7.76 -11.03 7.94
C SER A 489 8.89 -10.77 8.94
N ASP A 490 10.15 -10.83 8.49
CA ASP A 490 11.36 -10.69 9.33
C ASP A 490 12.28 -9.58 8.79
N PRO A 491 11.88 -8.30 8.87
CA PRO A 491 12.68 -7.19 8.36
C PRO A 491 13.95 -6.97 9.16
N SER A 492 15.04 -6.57 8.50
CA SER A 492 16.28 -6.26 9.21
C SER A 492 16.13 -5.04 10.14
N PRO A 493 16.92 -4.95 11.23
CA PRO A 493 16.95 -3.75 12.06
C PRO A 493 17.25 -2.47 11.26
N ALA A 494 18.12 -2.56 10.25
CA ALA A 494 18.45 -1.40 9.41
C ALA A 494 17.26 -0.90 8.60
N TYR A 495 16.38 -1.79 8.12
CA TYR A 495 15.16 -1.43 7.43
C TYR A 495 14.16 -0.76 8.40
N VAL A 496 13.95 -1.35 9.57
CA VAL A 496 13.12 -0.73 10.61
C VAL A 496 13.64 0.65 10.99
N ALA A 497 14.96 0.84 11.13
CA ALA A 497 15.58 2.13 11.46
C ALA A 497 15.27 3.23 10.43
N ARG A 498 15.31 2.92 9.13
CA ARG A 498 15.02 3.89 8.06
C ARG A 498 13.54 4.26 8.02
N VAL A 499 12.65 3.29 8.22
CA VAL A 499 11.20 3.55 8.30
C VAL A 499 10.85 4.35 9.56
N ALA A 500 11.45 4.00 10.70
CA ALA A 500 11.31 4.74 11.94
C ALA A 500 11.83 6.18 11.81
N ALA A 501 12.90 6.41 11.04
CA ALA A 501 13.40 7.77 10.78
C ALA A 501 12.39 8.58 9.97
N ALA A 502 11.78 8.00 8.92
CA ALA A 502 10.72 8.63 8.13
C ALA A 502 9.43 8.86 8.93
N PHE A 503 9.12 7.98 9.90
CA PHE A 503 8.04 8.22 10.85
C PHE A 503 8.37 9.40 11.76
N ASN A 504 9.61 9.48 12.23
CA ASN A 504 10.03 10.51 13.16
C ASN A 504 10.07 11.90 12.53
N ASP A 505 10.43 11.98 11.25
CA ASP A 505 10.49 13.21 10.46
C ASP A 505 10.33 12.87 8.97
N ASN A 506 9.35 13.48 8.31
CA ASN A 506 9.14 13.34 6.87
C ASN A 506 10.13 14.13 5.98
N GLY A 507 11.16 14.74 6.59
CA GLY A 507 12.13 15.61 5.94
C GLY A 507 11.73 17.09 5.96
N SER A 508 10.61 17.43 6.61
CA SER A 508 10.12 18.81 6.82
C SER A 508 9.76 19.09 8.29
N GLY A 509 10.19 18.22 9.22
CA GLY A 509 9.92 18.33 10.65
C GLY A 509 8.59 17.73 11.08
N THR A 510 7.83 17.09 10.19
CA THR A 510 6.53 16.50 10.55
C THR A 510 6.68 15.04 10.91
N ARG A 511 6.40 14.71 12.17
CA ARG A 511 6.29 13.34 12.68
C ARG A 511 4.98 12.69 12.25
N GLY A 512 4.99 11.38 11.98
CA GLY A 512 3.79 10.57 11.79
C GLY A 512 3.11 10.71 10.43
N ASP A 513 3.74 11.35 9.45
CA ASP A 513 3.22 11.47 8.08
C ASP A 513 3.23 10.11 7.37
N MET A 514 2.04 9.49 7.26
CA MET A 514 1.90 8.14 6.77
C MET A 514 2.30 8.00 5.29
N LYS A 515 2.13 9.05 4.45
CA LYS A 515 2.60 9.00 3.06
C LYS A 515 4.12 8.79 3.01
N SER A 516 4.87 9.45 3.89
CA SER A 516 6.32 9.34 3.97
C SER A 516 6.78 8.00 4.54
N VAL A 517 6.08 7.49 5.56
CA VAL A 517 6.30 6.14 6.11
C VAL A 517 6.07 5.07 5.04
N ILE A 518 4.95 5.13 4.31
CA ILE A 518 4.61 4.16 3.25
C ILE A 518 5.64 4.19 2.12
N ARG A 519 6.11 5.39 1.72
CA ARG A 519 7.21 5.51 0.75
C ARG A 519 8.49 4.87 1.26
N ALA A 520 8.86 5.11 2.51
CA ALA A 520 10.06 4.54 3.12
C ALA A 520 9.99 3.01 3.18
N ILE A 521 8.81 2.44 3.45
CA ILE A 521 8.57 0.99 3.38
C ILE A 521 8.72 0.49 1.95
N LEU A 522 7.87 0.96 1.03
CA LEU A 522 7.75 0.34 -0.28
C LEU A 522 8.96 0.56 -1.18
N LEU A 523 9.75 1.63 -0.96
CA LEU A 523 10.92 1.96 -1.76
C LEU A 523 12.25 1.62 -1.09
N ASP A 524 12.22 0.95 0.07
CA ASP A 524 13.44 0.57 0.78
C ASP A 524 14.33 -0.36 -0.06
N PRO A 525 15.67 -0.21 0.00
CA PRO A 525 16.58 -1.15 -0.66
C PRO A 525 16.36 -2.62 -0.27
N GLU A 526 15.91 -2.92 0.95
CA GLU A 526 15.57 -4.27 1.39
C GLU A 526 14.27 -4.77 0.74
N ALA A 527 13.32 -3.89 0.40
CA ALA A 527 12.11 -4.25 -0.33
C ALA A 527 12.34 -4.37 -1.86
N ARG A 528 13.32 -3.63 -2.40
CA ARG A 528 13.54 -3.41 -3.84
C ARG A 528 14.74 -4.13 -4.44
N GLY A 529 14.80 -4.23 -5.76
CA GLY A 529 15.86 -4.94 -6.49
C GLY A 529 15.43 -6.34 -6.94
N ASP A 530 16.13 -6.89 -7.92
CA ASP A 530 15.72 -8.15 -8.57
C ASP A 530 15.68 -9.34 -7.65
N VAL A 531 16.75 -9.52 -6.89
CA VAL A 531 17.02 -10.77 -6.21
C VAL A 531 16.93 -10.55 -4.71
N LYS A 532 16.21 -11.45 -4.05
CA LYS A 532 16.08 -11.50 -2.61
C LYS A 532 16.75 -12.75 -2.08
N THR A 533 18.07 -12.67 -1.93
CA THR A 533 18.90 -13.78 -1.45
C THR A 533 18.93 -13.90 0.07
N ALA A 534 18.44 -12.89 0.80
CA ALA A 534 18.40 -12.92 2.25
C ALA A 534 17.53 -14.09 2.72
N PRO A 535 18.07 -15.07 3.50
CA PRO A 535 17.35 -16.29 3.86
C PRO A 535 16.03 -16.08 4.62
N ARG A 536 15.85 -14.91 5.23
CA ARG A 536 14.70 -14.53 6.06
C ARG A 536 13.70 -13.62 5.33
N TYR A 537 13.98 -13.25 4.08
CA TYR A 537 13.15 -12.32 3.33
C TYR A 537 11.91 -12.99 2.74
N GLY A 538 10.84 -12.20 2.70
CA GLY A 538 9.53 -12.56 2.18
C GLY A 538 8.51 -12.71 3.29
N LYS A 539 7.30 -13.08 2.90
CA LYS A 539 6.19 -13.40 3.80
C LYS A 539 5.26 -14.40 3.13
N LEU A 540 4.54 -15.19 3.90
CA LEU A 540 3.47 -16.01 3.33
C LEU A 540 2.33 -15.09 2.85
N ARG A 541 1.80 -15.33 1.64
CA ARG A 541 0.55 -14.70 1.21
C ARG A 541 -0.55 -15.18 2.16
N GLU A 542 -1.08 -14.31 3.01
CA GLU A 542 -2.24 -14.65 3.83
C GLU A 542 -3.46 -15.00 2.93
N PRO A 543 -4.45 -15.77 3.42
CA PRO A 543 -5.60 -16.20 2.61
C PRO A 543 -6.31 -15.08 1.82
N VAL A 544 -6.52 -13.91 2.41
CA VAL A 544 -7.10 -12.74 1.71
C VAL A 544 -6.23 -12.34 0.52
N GLN A 545 -4.93 -12.12 0.75
CA GLN A 545 -4.01 -11.71 -0.31
C GLN A 545 -3.82 -12.80 -1.36
N LEU A 546 -3.83 -14.08 -1.01
CA LEU A 546 -3.73 -15.18 -1.98
C LEU A 546 -4.86 -15.09 -3.01
N LEU A 547 -6.11 -14.98 -2.54
CA LEU A 547 -7.27 -14.88 -3.42
C LEU A 547 -7.23 -13.60 -4.25
N THR A 548 -6.99 -12.44 -3.62
CA THR A 548 -7.03 -11.18 -4.35
C THR A 548 -5.91 -11.06 -5.38
N ASN A 549 -4.73 -11.61 -5.10
CA ASN A 549 -3.63 -11.62 -6.06
C ASN A 549 -4.02 -12.45 -7.29
N LEU A 550 -4.58 -13.64 -7.09
CA LEU A 550 -5.05 -14.48 -8.19
C LEU A 550 -6.22 -13.84 -8.95
N GLY A 551 -7.20 -13.26 -8.25
CA GLY A 551 -8.36 -12.60 -8.86
C GLY A 551 -8.05 -11.29 -9.58
N ARG A 552 -6.88 -10.68 -9.34
CA ARG A 552 -6.40 -9.53 -10.12
C ARG A 552 -5.49 -9.94 -11.27
N LEU A 553 -4.67 -10.97 -11.07
CA LEU A 553 -3.87 -11.58 -12.14
C LEU A 553 -4.75 -12.20 -13.22
N PHE A 554 -5.78 -12.94 -12.81
CA PHE A 554 -6.80 -13.55 -13.65
C PHE A 554 -8.12 -12.92 -13.25
N PRO A 555 -8.59 -11.88 -13.98
CA PRO A 555 -9.70 -11.03 -13.54
C PRO A 555 -10.86 -11.83 -12.96
N ALA A 556 -11.20 -11.56 -11.70
CA ALA A 556 -12.27 -12.24 -11.02
C ALA A 556 -13.61 -11.96 -11.73
N LYS A 557 -14.36 -13.01 -12.00
CA LYS A 557 -15.71 -12.98 -12.56
C LYS A 557 -16.67 -13.63 -11.58
N ALA A 558 -17.97 -13.42 -11.75
CA ALA A 558 -18.98 -14.24 -11.10
C ALA A 558 -18.82 -15.71 -11.55
N TYR A 559 -19.49 -16.63 -10.86
CA TYR A 559 -19.40 -18.06 -11.21
C TYR A 559 -19.83 -18.37 -12.66
N ASN A 560 -20.71 -17.54 -13.23
CA ASN A 560 -21.12 -17.66 -14.64
C ASN A 560 -20.04 -17.28 -15.66
N GLY A 561 -18.90 -16.70 -15.23
CA GLY A 561 -17.79 -16.28 -16.08
C GLY A 561 -18.03 -15.00 -16.90
N ILE A 562 -19.19 -14.36 -16.75
CA ILE A 562 -19.59 -13.19 -17.57
C ILE A 562 -19.51 -11.91 -16.73
N ASP A 563 -20.24 -11.89 -15.63
CA ASP A 563 -20.34 -10.71 -14.77
C ASP A 563 -19.09 -10.53 -13.90
N PRO A 564 -18.83 -9.33 -13.36
CA PRO A 564 -17.87 -9.18 -12.27
C PRO A 564 -18.27 -10.02 -11.04
N SER A 565 -17.29 -10.60 -10.36
CA SER A 565 -17.48 -11.20 -9.03
C SER A 565 -18.17 -10.21 -8.08
N ASP A 566 -19.09 -10.73 -7.27
CA ASP A 566 -19.80 -9.97 -6.24
C ASP A 566 -19.03 -9.89 -4.91
N GLY A 567 -17.83 -10.47 -4.83
CA GLY A 567 -17.00 -10.49 -3.63
C GLY A 567 -17.47 -11.44 -2.53
N GLY A 568 -18.46 -12.31 -2.80
CA GLY A 568 -19.01 -13.27 -1.85
C GLY A 568 -18.09 -14.47 -1.57
N VAL A 569 -16.87 -14.22 -1.07
CA VAL A 569 -15.79 -15.23 -0.97
C VAL A 569 -15.34 -15.54 0.46
N SER A 570 -15.86 -14.84 1.46
CA SER A 570 -15.38 -14.90 2.86
C SER A 570 -15.44 -16.29 3.49
N SER A 571 -16.43 -17.12 3.14
CA SER A 571 -16.55 -18.48 3.66
C SER A 571 -15.35 -19.36 3.26
N PHE A 572 -14.86 -19.20 2.04
CA PHE A 572 -13.69 -19.90 1.53
C PHE A 572 -12.39 -19.42 2.18
N ILE A 573 -12.28 -18.12 2.43
CA ILE A 573 -11.13 -17.53 3.15
C ILE A 573 -11.13 -17.98 4.63
N THR A 574 -12.32 -18.03 5.25
CA THR A 574 -12.51 -18.52 6.63
C THR A 574 -12.07 -19.97 6.76
N ALA A 575 -12.36 -20.81 5.76
CA ALA A 575 -11.92 -22.21 5.76
C ALA A 575 -10.39 -22.35 5.81
N MET A 576 -9.64 -21.39 5.26
CA MET A 576 -8.17 -21.32 5.32
C MET A 576 -7.63 -20.66 6.60
N GLY A 577 -8.50 -20.29 7.56
CA GLY A 577 -8.10 -19.77 8.88
C GLY A 577 -8.21 -18.26 9.04
N GLN A 578 -8.64 -17.52 8.02
CA GLN A 578 -8.79 -16.06 8.10
C GLN A 578 -10.23 -15.66 7.80
N ASN A 579 -10.98 -15.17 8.80
CA ASN A 579 -12.33 -14.64 8.60
C ASN A 579 -12.27 -13.10 8.54
N PRO A 580 -12.30 -12.47 7.35
CA PRO A 580 -12.09 -11.03 7.21
C PRO A 580 -13.05 -10.22 8.09
N PHE A 581 -12.53 -9.22 8.82
CA PHE A 581 -13.24 -8.39 9.81
C PHE A 581 -13.77 -9.11 11.07
N ASN A 582 -13.64 -10.44 11.17
CA ASN A 582 -13.97 -11.20 12.37
C ASN A 582 -12.69 -11.69 13.05
N SER A 583 -11.94 -10.75 13.58
CA SER A 583 -10.69 -11.06 14.27
C SER A 583 -10.93 -11.94 15.50
N PRO A 584 -10.18 -13.03 15.71
CA PRO A 584 -10.41 -13.94 16.83
C PRO A 584 -9.93 -13.35 18.17
N THR A 585 -8.95 -12.45 18.16
CA THR A 585 -8.35 -11.86 19.36
C THR A 585 -7.86 -10.43 19.10
N VAL A 586 -7.45 -9.71 20.15
CA VAL A 586 -6.79 -8.40 20.03
C VAL A 586 -5.47 -8.44 19.25
N PHE A 587 -4.82 -9.62 19.16
CA PHE A 587 -3.59 -9.83 18.36
C PHE A 587 -3.85 -10.06 16.88
N ASN A 588 -5.08 -9.87 16.44
CA ASN A 588 -5.57 -10.19 15.12
C ASN A 588 -5.62 -11.70 14.78
N TYR A 589 -5.47 -12.06 13.50
CA TYR A 589 -5.45 -13.43 12.99
C TYR A 589 -4.18 -14.20 13.36
N PHE A 590 -3.07 -13.48 13.55
CA PHE A 590 -1.75 -14.02 13.86
C PHE A 590 -0.91 -12.98 14.61
N LYS A 591 -0.03 -13.45 15.50
CA LYS A 591 0.83 -12.59 16.31
C LYS A 591 2.03 -12.10 15.51
N SER A 592 2.38 -10.82 15.68
CA SER A 592 3.49 -10.17 14.99
C SER A 592 4.89 -10.75 15.29
N ASP A 593 4.99 -11.56 16.35
CA ASP A 593 6.21 -12.21 16.83
C ASP A 593 6.15 -13.75 16.73
N HIS A 594 5.16 -14.31 16.03
CA HIS A 594 5.10 -15.75 15.81
C HIS A 594 6.30 -16.24 14.99
N THR A 595 7.08 -17.14 15.58
CA THR A 595 8.23 -17.79 14.93
C THR A 595 7.87 -19.18 14.44
N ILE A 596 8.44 -19.58 13.30
CA ILE A 596 8.27 -20.95 12.80
C ILE A 596 8.84 -21.94 13.83
N PRO A 597 8.07 -22.95 14.28
CA PRO A 597 8.54 -23.93 15.26
C PRO A 597 9.86 -24.58 14.84
N GLY A 598 10.82 -24.65 15.76
CA GLY A 598 12.15 -25.19 15.50
C GLY A 598 13.14 -24.22 14.82
N THR A 599 12.75 -22.96 14.61
CA THR A 599 13.62 -21.92 14.04
C THR A 599 13.58 -20.63 14.88
N THR A 600 14.42 -19.65 14.52
CA THR A 600 14.38 -18.28 15.06
C THR A 600 13.79 -17.28 14.05
N ILE A 601 13.19 -17.77 12.97
CA ILE A 601 12.66 -16.94 11.89
C ILE A 601 11.27 -16.44 12.31
N ASN A 602 11.12 -15.12 12.35
CA ASN A 602 9.83 -14.51 12.59
C ASN A 602 8.97 -14.60 11.32
N ALA A 603 7.81 -15.24 11.41
CA ALA A 603 6.94 -15.50 10.26
C ALA A 603 5.46 -15.45 10.68
N PRO A 604 4.91 -14.27 11.01
CA PRO A 604 3.57 -14.13 11.60
C PRO A 604 2.48 -14.93 10.88
N GLU A 605 2.44 -14.83 9.56
CA GLU A 605 1.41 -15.44 8.72
C GLU A 605 1.44 -16.98 8.74
N PHE A 606 2.54 -17.60 9.18
CA PHE A 606 2.62 -19.06 9.33
C PHE A 606 1.84 -19.59 10.53
N GLU A 607 1.38 -18.73 11.46
CA GLU A 607 0.43 -19.15 12.51
C GLU A 607 -0.89 -19.65 11.90
N LEU A 608 -1.26 -19.15 10.72
CA LEU A 608 -2.42 -19.62 9.94
C LEU A 608 -2.11 -20.82 9.03
N PHE A 609 -0.86 -21.25 8.92
CA PHE A 609 -0.41 -22.26 7.95
C PHE A 609 0.15 -23.51 8.63
N ASN A 610 -0.76 -24.31 9.18
CA ASN A 610 -0.50 -25.66 9.68
C ASN A 610 -0.87 -26.75 8.66
N SER A 611 -0.60 -28.01 8.99
CA SER A 611 -0.87 -29.17 8.12
C SER A 611 -2.33 -29.24 7.62
N GLY A 612 -3.30 -28.91 8.47
CA GLY A 612 -4.72 -28.93 8.09
C GLY A 612 -5.09 -27.80 7.14
N THR A 613 -4.67 -26.57 7.44
CA THR A 613 -4.91 -25.40 6.58
C THR A 613 -4.12 -25.47 5.27
N ALA A 614 -2.97 -26.13 5.24
CA ALA A 614 -2.20 -26.35 4.00
C ALA A 614 -3.00 -27.18 2.98
N VAL A 615 -3.62 -28.28 3.42
CA VAL A 615 -4.51 -29.10 2.57
C VAL A 615 -5.73 -28.29 2.12
N LYS A 616 -6.38 -27.57 3.04
CA LYS A 616 -7.54 -26.72 2.70
C LYS A 616 -7.19 -25.64 1.67
N ARG A 617 -5.99 -25.05 1.77
CA ARG A 617 -5.50 -24.05 0.83
C ARG A 617 -5.24 -24.64 -0.56
N THR A 618 -4.65 -25.83 -0.64
CA THR A 618 -4.48 -26.54 -1.93
C THR A 618 -5.84 -26.89 -2.55
N ASN A 619 -6.80 -27.39 -1.76
CA ASN A 619 -8.15 -27.67 -2.24
C ASN A 619 -8.85 -26.39 -2.73
N PHE A 620 -8.73 -25.28 -1.98
CA PHE A 620 -9.25 -23.98 -2.39
C PHE A 620 -8.68 -23.53 -3.74
N LEU A 621 -7.37 -23.66 -3.95
CA LEU A 621 -6.73 -23.29 -5.21
C LEU A 621 -7.21 -24.16 -6.37
N TYR A 622 -7.45 -25.45 -6.13
CA TYR A 622 -8.05 -26.33 -7.13
C TYR A 622 -9.47 -25.87 -7.49
N ILE A 623 -10.34 -25.65 -6.50
CA ILE A 623 -11.72 -25.20 -6.72
C ILE A 623 -11.71 -23.85 -7.46
N LEU A 624 -10.99 -22.84 -6.96
CA LEU A 624 -10.91 -21.52 -7.59
C LEU A 624 -10.38 -21.59 -9.03
N GLY A 625 -9.35 -22.42 -9.28
CA GLY A 625 -8.69 -22.51 -10.58
C GLY A 625 -9.45 -23.34 -11.61
N PHE A 626 -10.06 -24.46 -11.20
CA PHE A 626 -10.70 -25.42 -12.10
C PHE A 626 -12.22 -25.30 -12.16
N GLU A 627 -12.88 -25.15 -11.02
CA GLU A 627 -14.33 -25.30 -10.88
C GLU A 627 -15.04 -23.94 -10.80
N GLY A 628 -14.40 -22.96 -10.17
CA GLY A 628 -15.04 -21.74 -9.68
C GLY A 628 -15.63 -21.94 -8.28
N LEU A 629 -15.63 -20.87 -7.50
CA LEU A 629 -16.30 -20.79 -6.21
C LEU A 629 -17.80 -20.66 -6.45
N THR A 630 -18.56 -21.72 -6.18
CA THR A 630 -20.02 -21.70 -6.34
C THR A 630 -20.69 -20.74 -5.36
N ALA A 631 -21.80 -20.17 -5.81
CA ALA A 631 -22.71 -19.44 -4.95
C ALA A 631 -23.39 -20.37 -3.93
N ASN A 632 -23.65 -19.87 -2.72
CA ASN A 632 -24.64 -20.51 -1.84
C ASN A 632 -26.04 -20.14 -2.32
N ALA A 633 -26.88 -21.15 -2.63
CA ALA A 633 -28.20 -20.98 -3.20
C ALA A 633 -29.18 -20.19 -2.31
N THR A 634 -28.94 -20.15 -1.00
CA THR A 634 -29.78 -19.42 -0.04
C THR A 634 -29.50 -17.92 0.03
N ASP A 635 -28.34 -17.47 -0.46
CA ASP A 635 -27.80 -16.15 -0.07
C ASP A 635 -27.65 -15.18 -1.25
N ALA A 636 -28.27 -15.45 -2.41
CA ALA A 636 -28.20 -14.60 -3.63
C ALA A 636 -26.78 -14.19 -4.08
N LEU A 637 -25.74 -14.82 -3.52
CA LEU A 637 -24.36 -14.65 -3.95
C LEU A 637 -24.20 -15.23 -5.35
N ARG A 638 -23.29 -14.67 -6.16
CA ARG A 638 -23.05 -15.11 -7.54
C ARG A 638 -21.83 -15.99 -7.66
N GLY A 639 -21.10 -16.22 -6.57
CA GLY A 639 -19.85 -16.97 -6.57
C GLY A 639 -18.73 -16.23 -7.30
N THR A 640 -17.60 -16.91 -7.53
CA THR A 640 -16.42 -16.31 -8.19
C THR A 640 -15.67 -17.31 -9.05
N SER A 641 -15.25 -16.90 -10.24
CA SER A 641 -14.37 -17.65 -11.14
C SER A 641 -13.21 -16.76 -11.62
N LEU A 642 -12.20 -17.36 -12.25
CA LEU A 642 -11.04 -16.65 -12.80
C LEU A 642 -11.10 -16.59 -14.32
N ASP A 643 -10.87 -15.42 -14.91
CA ASP A 643 -10.80 -15.21 -16.35
C ASP A 643 -9.39 -15.51 -16.90
N TYR A 644 -9.30 -16.54 -17.73
CA TYR A 644 -8.06 -16.99 -18.37
C TYR A 644 -7.95 -16.60 -19.85
N THR A 645 -8.85 -15.73 -20.36
CA THR A 645 -8.93 -15.39 -21.78
C THR A 645 -7.59 -14.93 -22.36
N GLU A 646 -6.78 -14.18 -21.59
CA GLU A 646 -5.44 -13.73 -22.01
C GLU A 646 -4.46 -14.88 -22.30
N LEU A 647 -4.59 -16.03 -21.64
CA LEU A 647 -3.64 -17.15 -21.75
C LEU A 647 -4.03 -18.20 -22.79
N ILE A 648 -5.30 -18.24 -23.21
CA ILE A 648 -5.80 -19.24 -24.16
C ILE A 648 -5.06 -19.18 -25.50
N PRO A 649 -4.86 -17.99 -26.13
CA PRO A 649 -4.11 -17.90 -27.38
C PRO A 649 -2.65 -18.35 -27.25
N ILE A 650 -2.01 -18.08 -26.11
CA ILE A 650 -0.63 -18.52 -25.83
C ILE A 650 -0.55 -20.05 -25.77
N ALA A 651 -1.51 -20.69 -25.10
CA ALA A 651 -1.60 -22.13 -25.01
C ALA A 651 -1.94 -22.81 -26.36
N GLN A 652 -2.70 -22.13 -27.22
CA GLN A 652 -3.04 -22.61 -28.57
C GLN A 652 -1.88 -22.45 -29.56
N GLY A 653 -1.12 -21.36 -29.44
CA GLY A 653 0.00 -21.04 -30.32
C GLY A 653 1.23 -21.94 -30.12
N ASP A 654 1.32 -22.63 -28.98
CA ASP A 654 2.43 -23.53 -28.65
C ASP A 654 1.94 -24.88 -28.10
N SER A 655 1.96 -25.90 -28.96
CA SER A 655 1.57 -27.26 -28.60
C SER A 655 2.49 -27.91 -27.55
N THR A 656 3.71 -27.40 -27.35
CA THR A 656 4.62 -27.89 -26.32
C THR A 656 4.25 -27.40 -24.92
N GLY A 657 3.51 -26.28 -24.84
CA GLY A 657 3.14 -25.61 -23.58
C GLY A 657 4.25 -24.75 -22.97
N GLY A 658 5.42 -24.66 -23.59
CA GLY A 658 6.56 -23.89 -23.10
C GLY A 658 6.25 -22.40 -22.96
N GLN A 659 5.66 -21.79 -23.99
CA GLN A 659 5.28 -20.37 -23.98
C GLN A 659 4.26 -20.05 -22.88
N LEU A 660 3.32 -20.96 -22.62
CA LEU A 660 2.35 -20.81 -21.53
C LEU A 660 3.06 -20.77 -20.17
N VAL A 661 3.98 -21.73 -19.93
CA VAL A 661 4.72 -21.79 -18.67
C VAL A 661 5.62 -20.56 -18.51
N ASP A 662 6.24 -20.07 -19.58
CA ASP A 662 7.10 -18.88 -19.55
C ASP A 662 6.29 -17.58 -19.33
N ALA A 663 5.09 -17.48 -19.92
CA ALA A 663 4.17 -16.38 -19.65
C ALA A 663 3.73 -16.36 -18.18
N LEU A 664 3.38 -17.53 -17.62
CA LEU A 664 3.02 -17.67 -16.21
C LEU A 664 4.21 -17.45 -15.27
N ASN A 665 5.42 -17.86 -15.66
CA ASN A 665 6.64 -17.55 -14.93
C ASN A 665 6.79 -16.02 -14.77
N THR A 666 6.59 -15.27 -15.86
CA THR A 666 6.64 -13.81 -15.82
C THR A 666 5.52 -13.22 -14.96
N LYS A 667 4.28 -13.72 -15.12
CA LYS A 667 3.07 -13.14 -14.53
C LYS A 667 2.90 -13.47 -13.04
N MET A 668 3.25 -14.68 -12.61
CA MET A 668 3.06 -15.16 -11.24
C MET A 668 4.36 -15.30 -10.45
N MET A 669 5.45 -15.67 -11.12
CA MET A 669 6.71 -16.09 -10.47
C MET A 669 7.83 -15.07 -10.66
N HIS A 670 7.54 -13.89 -11.21
CA HIS A 670 8.51 -12.81 -11.36
C HIS A 670 9.70 -13.20 -12.26
N GLY A 671 9.55 -14.21 -13.11
CA GLY A 671 10.63 -14.74 -13.94
C GLY A 671 11.59 -15.69 -13.22
N THR A 672 11.31 -16.07 -11.97
CA THR A 672 12.24 -16.82 -11.10
C THR A 672 11.86 -18.29 -10.92
N LEU A 673 11.04 -18.84 -11.83
CA LEU A 673 10.75 -20.27 -11.85
C LEU A 673 12.03 -21.05 -12.20
N THR A 674 12.45 -21.97 -11.31
CA THR A 674 13.66 -22.76 -11.54
C THR A 674 13.50 -23.73 -12.71
N PRO A 675 14.57 -24.13 -13.40
CA PRO A 675 14.50 -25.10 -14.50
C PRO A 675 13.81 -26.41 -14.11
N GLU A 676 14.07 -26.91 -12.89
CA GLU A 676 13.48 -28.15 -12.37
C GLU A 676 11.97 -28.01 -12.18
N HIS A 677 11.52 -26.91 -11.55
CA HIS A 677 10.09 -26.66 -11.36
C HIS A 677 9.38 -26.40 -12.70
N ARG A 678 10.04 -25.68 -13.61
CA ARG A 678 9.55 -25.48 -14.98
C ARG A 678 9.32 -26.81 -15.68
N ALA A 679 10.26 -27.75 -15.60
CA ALA A 679 10.15 -29.07 -16.19
C ALA A 679 8.95 -29.85 -15.61
N LEU A 680 8.77 -29.84 -14.29
CA LEU A 680 7.64 -30.52 -13.63
C LEU A 680 6.28 -29.98 -14.08
N ILE A 681 6.13 -28.65 -14.13
CA ILE A 681 4.89 -28.02 -14.61
C ILE A 681 4.66 -28.35 -16.08
N LEU A 682 5.71 -28.27 -16.91
CA LEU A 682 5.61 -28.55 -18.33
C LEU A 682 5.18 -30.00 -18.59
N SER A 683 5.73 -30.98 -17.87
CA SER A 683 5.31 -32.38 -17.96
C SER A 683 3.82 -32.55 -17.65
N ALA A 684 3.30 -31.87 -16.62
CA ALA A 684 1.88 -31.93 -16.29
C ALA A 684 0.98 -31.25 -17.33
N VAL A 685 1.44 -30.13 -17.92
CA VAL A 685 0.75 -29.44 -19.02
C VAL A 685 0.69 -30.33 -20.26
N GLN A 686 1.78 -31.03 -20.59
CA GLN A 686 1.88 -31.91 -21.76
C GLN A 686 1.04 -33.19 -21.61
N ALA A 687 0.76 -33.63 -20.38
CA ALA A 687 -0.18 -34.71 -20.11
C ALA A 687 -1.64 -34.35 -20.49
N VAL A 688 -1.96 -33.07 -20.64
CA VAL A 688 -3.24 -32.58 -21.16
C VAL A 688 -3.14 -32.39 -22.67
N SER A 689 -4.16 -32.84 -23.41
CA SER A 689 -4.24 -32.68 -24.87
C SER A 689 -4.05 -31.22 -25.31
N ALA A 690 -3.30 -30.98 -26.39
CA ALA A 690 -3.11 -29.65 -26.96
C ALA A 690 -4.42 -29.01 -27.46
N ALA A 691 -5.41 -29.83 -27.80
CA ALA A 691 -6.74 -29.37 -28.17
C ALA A 691 -7.53 -28.81 -26.97
N ASP A 692 -7.17 -29.16 -25.73
CA ASP A 692 -7.81 -28.69 -24.50
C ASP A 692 -6.97 -27.57 -23.84
N SER A 693 -6.91 -26.43 -24.54
CA SER A 693 -6.05 -25.31 -24.15
C SER A 693 -6.46 -24.71 -22.80
N ILE A 694 -7.76 -24.68 -22.48
CA ILE A 694 -8.24 -24.16 -21.19
C ILE A 694 -7.80 -25.03 -20.03
N ARG A 695 -7.85 -26.36 -20.16
CA ARG A 695 -7.38 -27.27 -19.11
C ARG A 695 -5.87 -27.18 -18.95
N ARG A 696 -5.10 -26.98 -20.02
CA ARG A 696 -3.66 -26.71 -19.94
C ARG A 696 -3.36 -25.46 -19.12
N VAL A 697 -4.08 -24.36 -19.37
CA VAL A 697 -3.94 -23.12 -18.59
C VAL A 697 -4.26 -23.36 -17.12
N LYS A 698 -5.41 -23.97 -16.82
CA LYS A 698 -5.84 -24.27 -15.44
C LYS A 698 -4.82 -25.14 -14.70
N THR A 699 -4.28 -26.18 -15.35
CA THR A 699 -3.23 -27.04 -14.79
C THR A 699 -1.98 -26.25 -14.43
N ALA A 700 -1.47 -25.41 -15.35
CA ALA A 700 -0.27 -24.61 -15.10
C ALA A 700 -0.48 -23.61 -13.95
N VAL A 701 -1.61 -22.88 -13.96
CA VAL A 701 -1.96 -21.90 -12.92
C VAL A 701 -2.07 -22.57 -11.55
N TYR A 702 -2.77 -23.70 -11.45
CA TYR A 702 -2.96 -24.43 -10.20
C TYR A 702 -1.61 -24.91 -9.61
N LEU A 703 -0.76 -25.53 -10.43
CA LEU A 703 0.53 -26.05 -9.98
C LEU A 703 1.46 -24.93 -9.50
N ILE A 704 1.48 -23.80 -10.21
CA ILE A 704 2.24 -22.63 -9.78
C ILE A 704 1.65 -22.07 -8.49
N ALA A 705 0.34 -21.85 -8.42
CA ALA A 705 -0.32 -21.26 -7.25
C ALA A 705 -0.17 -22.11 -5.98
N ALA A 706 -0.18 -23.44 -6.12
CA ALA A 706 0.01 -24.39 -5.03
C ALA A 706 1.47 -24.53 -4.58
N SER A 707 2.43 -24.10 -5.41
CA SER A 707 3.86 -24.22 -5.09
C SER A 707 4.26 -23.31 -3.92
N SER A 708 5.21 -23.77 -3.11
CA SER A 708 5.79 -22.96 -2.03
C SER A 708 6.44 -21.66 -2.54
N GLN A 709 6.96 -21.68 -3.77
CA GLN A 709 7.56 -20.52 -4.41
C GLN A 709 6.53 -19.42 -4.71
N TYR A 710 5.29 -19.76 -5.05
CA TYR A 710 4.22 -18.77 -5.20
C TYR A 710 3.50 -18.48 -3.88
N GLN A 711 3.41 -19.41 -2.94
CA GLN A 711 2.72 -19.11 -1.68
C GLN A 711 3.50 -18.11 -0.82
N VAL A 712 4.83 -18.11 -0.89
CA VAL A 712 5.69 -17.14 -0.22
C VAL A 712 6.06 -16.00 -1.17
N GLN A 713 5.85 -14.74 -0.77
CA GLN A 713 6.26 -13.54 -1.50
C GLN A 713 7.78 -13.36 -1.41
N LYS A 714 8.57 -14.21 -2.06
CA LYS A 714 10.03 -14.12 -2.14
C LYS A 714 10.53 -14.35 -3.57
N VAL A 715 11.75 -13.90 -3.84
CA VAL A 715 12.49 -14.27 -5.07
C VAL A 715 13.47 -15.37 -4.69
N ASN A 716 13.23 -16.60 -5.13
CA ASN A 716 14.25 -17.64 -5.06
C ASN A 716 15.11 -17.57 -6.33
N ILE A 717 16.43 -17.73 -6.17
CA ILE A 717 17.29 -18.28 -7.23
C ILE A 717 17.20 -19.80 -7.14
#